data_AF-A0A934YLG0-F1
#
_entry.id   AF-A0A934YLG0-F1
#
_cell.length_a   1.000
_cell.length_b   1.000
_cell.length_c   1.000
_cell.angle_alpha   90.00
_cell.angle_beta   90.00
_cell.angle_gamma   90.00
#
_symmetry.space_group_name_H-M   'P 1'
#
loop_
_entity.id
_entity.type
_entity.pdbx_description
1 polymer ?
#
loop_
_entity_poly.entity_id
_entity_poly.type
_entity_poly.pdbx_seq_one_letter_code
_entity_poly.pdbx_strand_id
1 'polypeptide(L)'
;MTSRTLGGLLTVLIASSGFVACSTTSEPAPPTSDAGAAADRSAPPPTDASPTASDATPPPPVGGCKVAEDCPSKVCDAASGKCLEPSCSDGARNGDETDVDCGGASCEKCDIQKACASPGDCASGVCRGYQCRAPACDDAVKNGTETDADCGGGACGKCAAGKRCLVRADCVTDVCSGGRCAAIVCDDRVKNGTETDVDCGGPGCPRCADTKDCLGAGDCASGSCKDVGLGLKCQPPSCTDGIKNGAESDVDCGGGTCPACVSGKACTTGTDCASQGCNYKKVCSAGRSCTARYGGDTCGFGGAGSVGPEAWEDCCTKTPLVSAGQTVLFDRYQVTAGRMRVFLEAIGYNVRAFVQQARAANKIPVLPGVPGRTVLEPAWDLYLPVSFAGNSLPTELSGCAQRDYSGGCAPGTEIRGIFTAVSRHLGGFIFERNAQTSTGCFVGSPGTHAFRFPDGAQDGPTPGQSQEVYDTKSMQCIDYLVGQAFCVWDGGRLETIPEWQVASGPGPSPWSPGSDAIPRGQGSATYWGCRFPWITDANQAGCELPWSAPESIEYAAFQYSYEYPRLSGTDYISFISAPGRTRGRGPGGHADMRANVFELTSTVTYDDDPFEARHRWSGNGSWEGHGYSRSGGGNTMLLNKYGKLGLRCVFPQ
;
A
#
# COMPACT_ATOMS: atom_id res chain seq x y z
N MET A 1 -60.91 10.97 2.33
CA MET A 1 -60.22 9.66 2.34
C MET A 1 -58.74 9.95 2.59
N THR A 2 -58.30 10.14 3.83
CA THR A 2 -57.60 9.11 4.67
C THR A 2 -56.50 8.41 3.88
N SER A 3 -55.20 8.59 4.17
CA SER A 3 -54.57 8.06 5.39
C SER A 3 -53.23 8.76 5.72
N ARG A 4 -52.97 8.91 7.03
CA ARG A 4 -51.71 9.25 7.69
C ARG A 4 -50.99 7.96 8.14
N THR A 5 -49.66 7.95 8.17
CA THR A 5 -48.79 7.18 9.11
C THR A 5 -47.33 7.61 8.84
N LEU A 6 -46.63 8.39 9.67
CA LEU A 6 -45.96 8.19 11.00
C LEU A 6 -44.67 7.34 11.01
N GLY A 7 -43.59 7.94 11.55
CA GLY A 7 -42.41 7.30 12.17
C GLY A 7 -41.16 7.24 11.28
N GLY A 8 -39.95 7.66 11.67
CA GLY A 8 -39.43 8.16 12.94
C GLY A 8 -38.02 8.75 12.74
N LEU A 9 -37.67 9.71 13.61
CA LEU A 9 -36.36 10.34 13.72
C LEU A 9 -35.38 9.37 14.40
N LEU A 10 -34.19 9.16 13.83
CA LEU A 10 -33.07 8.53 14.53
C LEU A 10 -31.89 9.52 14.59
N THR A 11 -31.68 10.05 15.78
CA THR A 11 -30.56 10.90 16.17
C THR A 11 -29.34 10.00 16.47
N VAL A 12 -28.26 10.15 15.72
CA VAL A 12 -26.99 9.46 16.00
C VAL A 12 -26.08 10.39 16.81
N LEU A 13 -25.86 10.01 18.07
CA LEU A 13 -24.86 10.59 18.97
C LEU A 13 -23.47 10.09 18.55
N ILE A 14 -22.59 11.02 18.18
CA ILE A 14 -21.16 10.78 17.95
C ILE A 14 -20.45 10.89 19.30
N ALA A 15 -19.87 9.79 19.77
CA ALA A 15 -18.95 9.77 20.90
C ALA A 15 -17.54 10.16 20.41
N SER A 16 -17.01 11.20 21.03
CA SER A 16 -15.68 11.77 20.84
C SER A 16 -14.62 10.92 21.56
N SER A 17 -13.57 10.51 20.84
CA SER A 17 -12.34 9.96 21.43
C SER A 17 -11.24 11.01 21.34
N GLY A 18 -11.00 11.70 22.46
CA GLY A 18 -9.89 12.63 22.62
C GLY A 18 -8.63 11.92 23.08
N PHE A 19 -7.58 12.00 22.27
CA PHE A 19 -6.19 11.79 22.67
C PHE A 19 -5.68 13.02 23.44
N VAL A 20 -5.07 12.81 24.61
CA VAL A 20 -4.00 13.68 25.17
C VAL A 20 -2.95 12.79 25.83
N ALA A 21 -1.69 13.08 25.54
CA ALA A 21 -0.49 12.35 25.90
C ALA A 21 0.31 12.99 27.05
N CYS A 22 1.24 12.19 27.60
CA CYS A 22 2.48 12.55 28.32
C CYS A 22 2.35 13.04 29.78
N SER A 23 3.17 12.67 30.77
CA SER A 23 4.50 12.00 30.78
C SER A 23 4.94 11.63 32.21
N THR A 24 5.92 10.71 32.32
CA THR A 24 6.98 10.53 33.35
C THR A 24 6.55 10.12 34.76
N THR A 25 7.15 9.21 35.53
CA THR A 25 8.38 8.36 35.60
C THR A 25 8.00 7.27 36.64
N SER A 26 8.47 6.02 36.73
CA SER A 26 9.81 5.49 37.03
C SER A 26 9.57 4.05 37.53
N GLU A 27 10.29 3.07 37.00
CA GLU A 27 10.57 1.78 37.67
C GLU A 27 11.53 2.01 38.87
N PRO A 28 11.75 1.08 39.85
CA PRO A 28 11.74 -0.39 39.70
C PRO A 28 11.29 -1.28 40.89
N ALA A 29 10.95 -2.53 40.54
CA ALA A 29 11.25 -3.81 41.23
C ALA A 29 10.83 -4.01 42.72
N PRO A 30 11.18 -5.16 43.35
CA PRO A 30 10.26 -6.20 43.82
C PRO A 30 10.20 -6.26 45.37
N PRO A 31 9.54 -7.24 46.01
CA PRO A 31 9.91 -7.61 47.37
C PRO A 31 10.81 -8.85 47.38
N THR A 32 11.99 -8.63 47.93
CA THR A 32 13.05 -9.57 48.29
C THR A 32 12.80 -10.28 49.62
N SER A 33 13.69 -11.23 49.89
CA SER A 33 13.90 -12.06 51.08
C SER A 33 14.21 -11.31 52.38
N ASP A 34 14.06 -12.06 53.50
CA ASP A 34 14.98 -12.26 54.64
C ASP A 34 14.14 -12.46 55.93
N ALA A 35 14.17 -13.62 56.60
CA ALA A 35 15.24 -14.23 57.42
C ALA A 35 15.44 -13.55 58.79
N GLY A 36 15.14 -14.32 59.86
CA GLY A 36 15.64 -14.15 61.23
C GLY A 36 14.79 -13.24 62.14
N ALA A 37 14.59 -13.51 63.44
CA ALA A 37 15.01 -14.62 64.28
C ALA A 37 14.27 -14.52 65.63
N ALA A 38 14.08 -15.69 66.25
CA ALA A 38 14.23 -15.95 67.68
C ALA A 38 13.15 -15.57 68.72
N ALA A 39 13.10 -16.47 69.71
CA ALA A 39 12.41 -16.46 71.00
C ALA A 39 10.90 -16.74 70.88
N ASP A 40 10.30 -17.72 71.56
CA ASP A 40 10.61 -18.47 72.78
C ASP A 40 9.45 -19.49 72.84
N ARG A 41 9.62 -20.82 72.89
CA ARG A 41 9.75 -21.59 74.13
C ARG A 41 10.02 -23.05 73.75
N SER A 42 11.20 -23.54 74.11
CA SER A 42 11.52 -24.95 74.16
C SER A 42 11.11 -25.51 75.53
N ALA A 43 10.38 -26.63 75.54
CA ALA A 43 10.61 -27.79 76.41
C ALA A 43 9.44 -28.79 76.27
N PRO A 44 9.68 -30.02 75.79
CA PRO A 44 8.74 -31.13 75.91
C PRO A 44 8.95 -31.85 77.25
N PRO A 45 7.87 -32.36 77.86
CA PRO A 45 7.99 -33.56 78.68
C PRO A 45 6.85 -34.57 78.39
N PRO A 46 6.90 -35.80 78.93
CA PRO A 46 8.04 -36.49 79.51
C PRO A 46 8.31 -37.84 78.83
N THR A 47 9.54 -38.30 79.01
CA THR A 47 9.92 -39.71 79.05
C THR A 47 9.38 -40.36 80.33
N ASP A 48 8.69 -41.48 80.17
CA ASP A 48 8.51 -42.54 81.17
C ASP A 48 8.40 -43.84 80.37
N ALA A 49 8.96 -44.98 80.73
CA ALA A 49 9.90 -45.34 81.77
C ALA A 49 10.39 -46.75 81.37
N SER A 50 11.66 -47.06 81.66
CA SER A 50 12.10 -48.45 81.77
C SER A 50 11.23 -49.20 82.78
N PRO A 51 11.12 -50.52 82.65
CA PRO A 51 11.45 -51.34 83.79
C PRO A 51 12.74 -52.12 83.51
N THR A 52 13.65 -51.94 84.44
CA THR A 52 14.85 -52.72 84.65
C THR A 52 14.53 -54.18 84.93
N ALA A 53 15.49 -55.02 84.56
CA ALA A 53 15.63 -56.42 84.91
C ALA A 53 15.36 -56.73 86.39
N SER A 54 14.62 -57.81 86.63
CA SER A 54 15.00 -58.88 87.56
C SER A 54 13.86 -59.91 87.64
N ASP A 55 13.95 -61.00 86.87
CA ASP A 55 13.81 -62.31 87.50
C ASP A 55 14.49 -63.38 86.67
N ALA A 56 15.51 -63.99 87.28
CA ALA A 56 16.21 -65.14 86.73
C ALA A 56 15.37 -66.37 87.03
N THR A 57 14.78 -66.97 86.00
CA THR A 57 14.39 -68.38 86.04
C THR A 57 14.99 -69.10 84.83
N PRO A 58 15.62 -70.28 85.04
CA PRO A 58 16.47 -70.94 84.04
C PRO A 58 15.64 -71.55 82.90
N PRO A 59 16.24 -71.75 81.71
CA PRO A 59 15.52 -72.33 80.57
C PRO A 59 15.32 -73.84 80.78
N PRO A 60 14.13 -74.40 80.48
CA PRO A 60 14.01 -75.80 80.10
C PRO A 60 13.95 -75.92 78.56
N PRO A 61 14.17 -77.13 78.02
CA PRO A 61 15.18 -77.32 76.99
C PRO A 61 14.62 -77.25 75.57
N VAL A 62 15.53 -76.92 74.65
CA VAL A 62 15.73 -77.58 73.34
C VAL A 62 14.52 -78.32 72.76
N GLY A 63 13.87 -77.68 71.78
CA GLY A 63 13.26 -78.34 70.61
C GLY A 63 12.03 -79.19 70.88
N GLY A 64 10.85 -78.56 70.88
CA GLY A 64 9.56 -79.24 71.06
C GLY A 64 8.37 -78.36 70.67
N CYS A 65 7.61 -78.69 69.64
CA CYS A 65 6.33 -78.08 69.29
C CYS A 65 5.28 -79.16 69.00
N LYS A 66 3.99 -78.88 69.25
CA LYS A 66 2.86 -79.79 68.94
C LYS A 66 1.91 -79.20 67.90
N VAL A 67 1.77 -77.88 67.88
CA VAL A 67 1.03 -77.12 66.87
C VAL A 67 1.88 -75.94 66.39
N ALA A 68 1.50 -75.38 65.25
CA ALA A 68 2.18 -74.24 64.62
C ALA A 68 2.41 -73.06 65.59
N GLU A 69 1.41 -72.75 66.42
CA GLU A 69 1.40 -71.63 67.36
C GLU A 69 2.43 -71.75 68.49
N ASP A 70 2.95 -72.95 68.74
CA ASP A 70 4.00 -73.19 69.74
C ASP A 70 5.37 -72.64 69.27
N CYS A 71 5.50 -72.31 67.98
CA CYS A 71 6.73 -71.85 67.36
C CYS A 71 6.70 -70.36 67.03
N PRO A 72 7.77 -69.59 67.31
CA PRO A 72 7.89 -68.20 66.86
C PRO A 72 7.78 -68.05 65.33
N SER A 73 8.23 -69.05 64.57
CA SER A 73 8.07 -69.14 63.11
C SER A 73 6.66 -69.54 62.67
N LYS A 74 5.76 -69.93 63.58
CA LYS A 74 4.45 -70.52 63.27
C LYS A 74 4.50 -71.81 62.44
N VAL A 75 5.66 -72.48 62.39
CA VAL A 75 5.83 -73.74 61.65
C VAL A 75 6.40 -74.79 62.58
N CYS A 76 5.61 -75.84 62.81
CA CYS A 76 5.98 -76.98 63.61
C CYS A 76 6.08 -78.23 62.72
N ASP A 77 7.26 -78.85 62.64
CA ASP A 77 7.40 -80.14 61.99
C ASP A 77 6.79 -81.23 62.88
N ALA A 78 5.58 -81.69 62.52
CA ALA A 78 4.85 -82.70 63.27
C ALA A 78 5.59 -84.05 63.38
N ALA A 79 6.56 -84.33 62.49
CA ALA A 79 7.33 -85.57 62.50
C ALA A 79 8.52 -85.53 63.48
N SER A 80 9.20 -84.38 63.61
CA SER A 80 10.35 -84.22 64.51
C SER A 80 10.03 -83.46 65.80
N GLY A 81 8.83 -82.86 65.90
CA GLY A 81 8.40 -82.03 67.01
C GLY A 81 9.25 -80.78 67.20
N LYS A 82 9.86 -80.23 66.13
CA LYS A 82 10.74 -79.06 66.22
C LYS A 82 10.20 -77.89 65.44
N CYS A 83 10.44 -76.68 65.96
CA CYS A 83 10.20 -75.45 65.22
C CYS A 83 11.20 -75.35 64.06
N LEU A 84 10.67 -75.13 62.86
CA LEU A 84 11.48 -74.86 61.68
C LEU A 84 11.76 -73.35 61.61
N GLU A 85 12.91 -72.97 61.05
CA GLU A 85 13.17 -71.57 60.72
C GLU A 85 12.17 -71.09 59.64
N PRO A 86 11.72 -69.82 59.69
CA PRO A 86 10.85 -69.24 58.67
C PRO A 86 11.40 -69.45 57.26
N SER A 87 10.56 -69.84 56.31
CA SER A 87 10.94 -69.98 54.90
C SER A 87 9.78 -69.62 53.98
N CYS A 88 10.09 -69.14 52.78
CA CYS A 88 9.12 -68.66 51.78
C CYS A 88 8.24 -69.74 51.12
N SER A 89 8.02 -70.86 51.79
CA SER A 89 7.28 -72.02 51.25
C SER A 89 6.80 -72.97 52.36
N ASP A 90 6.69 -72.48 53.59
CA ASP A 90 6.35 -73.28 54.77
C ASP A 90 4.86 -73.26 55.14
N GLY A 91 4.03 -72.54 54.37
CA GLY A 91 2.58 -72.47 54.52
C GLY A 91 2.12 -71.50 55.59
N ALA A 92 3.02 -70.71 56.20
CA ALA A 92 2.68 -69.80 57.29
C ALA A 92 3.21 -68.38 57.03
N ARG A 93 2.34 -67.36 57.18
CA ARG A 93 2.77 -65.95 57.15
C ARG A 93 3.65 -65.61 58.37
N ASN A 94 4.97 -65.68 58.17
CA ASN A 94 6.01 -65.52 59.19
C ASN A 94 7.22 -64.73 58.62
N GLY A 95 8.32 -64.60 59.38
CA GLY A 95 9.51 -63.89 58.89
C GLY A 95 9.22 -62.44 58.46
N ASP A 96 9.68 -62.07 57.27
CA ASP A 96 9.41 -60.77 56.61
C ASP A 96 8.25 -60.82 55.60
N GLU A 97 7.48 -61.90 55.53
CA GLU A 97 6.40 -62.10 54.57
C GLU A 97 5.19 -61.17 54.77
N THR A 98 4.61 -60.72 53.66
CA THR A 98 3.42 -59.85 53.69
C THR A 98 2.12 -60.58 53.39
N ASP A 99 2.18 -61.76 52.78
CA ASP A 99 1.11 -62.77 52.74
C ASP A 99 1.75 -64.17 52.88
N VAL A 100 0.95 -65.22 53.03
CA VAL A 100 1.46 -66.59 53.21
C VAL A 100 2.41 -66.98 52.06
N ASP A 101 3.66 -67.27 52.41
CA ASP A 101 4.74 -67.72 51.51
C ASP A 101 5.16 -66.69 50.43
N CYS A 102 4.85 -65.40 50.60
CA CYS A 102 5.23 -64.37 49.62
C CYS A 102 5.34 -62.94 50.18
N GLY A 103 6.04 -62.09 49.44
CA GLY A 103 6.28 -60.68 49.79
C GLY A 103 7.38 -60.52 50.84
N GLY A 104 7.66 -59.28 51.24
CA GLY A 104 8.86 -59.00 52.03
C GLY A 104 10.13 -58.90 51.17
N ALA A 105 11.29 -58.79 51.81
CA ALA A 105 12.56 -58.65 51.11
C ALA A 105 13.15 -59.98 50.66
N SER A 106 12.78 -61.08 51.34
CA SER A 106 13.43 -62.39 51.22
C SER A 106 12.66 -63.39 50.35
N CYS A 107 11.37 -63.18 50.12
CA CYS A 107 10.49 -64.11 49.41
C CYS A 107 10.08 -63.63 48.01
N GLU A 108 9.56 -64.56 47.21
CA GLU A 108 8.99 -64.21 45.90
C GLU A 108 7.81 -63.26 46.06
N LYS A 109 7.56 -62.44 45.03
CA LYS A 109 6.51 -61.43 45.08
C LYS A 109 5.13 -62.08 45.02
N CYS A 110 4.20 -61.56 45.79
CA CYS A 110 2.83 -62.03 45.84
C CYS A 110 2.02 -61.73 44.57
N ASP A 111 1.15 -62.66 44.21
CA ASP A 111 0.16 -62.52 43.15
C ASP A 111 -0.93 -61.48 43.47
N ILE A 112 -1.76 -61.14 42.50
CA ILE A 112 -2.91 -60.23 42.69
C ILE A 112 -3.83 -60.69 43.83
N GLN A 113 -4.44 -59.74 44.54
CA GLN A 113 -5.32 -59.90 45.71
C GLN A 113 -4.66 -60.39 47.01
N LYS A 114 -3.37 -60.75 46.98
CA LYS A 114 -2.60 -61.10 48.18
C LYS A 114 -2.23 -59.86 49.00
N ALA A 115 -2.03 -60.05 50.30
CA ALA A 115 -1.66 -58.99 51.23
C ALA A 115 -0.25 -58.45 50.97
N CYS A 116 -0.10 -57.13 51.09
CA CYS A 116 1.17 -56.44 50.86
C CYS A 116 1.32 -55.27 51.84
N ALA A 117 2.57 -54.93 52.17
CA ALA A 117 2.91 -53.74 52.95
C ALA A 117 3.53 -52.65 52.07
N SER A 118 4.12 -53.03 50.94
CA SER A 118 4.84 -52.17 50.01
C SER A 118 4.66 -52.64 48.55
N PRO A 119 4.88 -51.75 47.56
CA PRO A 119 4.93 -52.12 46.14
C PRO A 119 5.87 -53.29 45.81
N GLY A 120 6.97 -53.43 46.55
CA GLY A 120 7.98 -54.46 46.35
C GLY A 120 7.45 -55.88 46.57
N ASP A 121 6.41 -56.01 47.40
CA ASP A 121 5.81 -57.29 47.77
C ASP A 121 4.95 -57.89 46.67
N CYS A 122 4.54 -57.11 45.66
CA CYS A 122 3.59 -57.53 44.63
C CYS A 122 4.27 -57.81 43.29
N ALA A 123 3.92 -58.91 42.62
CA ALA A 123 4.44 -59.24 41.30
C ALA A 123 4.10 -58.14 40.26
N SER A 124 2.94 -57.50 40.42
CA SER A 124 2.53 -56.33 39.62
C SER A 124 3.27 -55.03 39.98
N GLY A 125 3.94 -54.99 41.13
CA GLY A 125 4.50 -53.77 41.70
C GLY A 125 3.48 -52.82 42.34
N VAL A 126 2.20 -53.20 42.43
CA VAL A 126 1.13 -52.30 42.89
C VAL A 126 0.51 -52.81 44.18
N CYS A 127 0.84 -52.17 45.30
CA CYS A 127 0.21 -52.42 46.60
C CYS A 127 -0.75 -51.28 46.95
N ARG A 128 -2.07 -51.51 46.84
CA ARG A 128 -3.09 -50.47 47.11
C ARG A 128 -4.21 -51.01 47.99
N GLY A 129 -4.38 -50.38 49.15
CA GLY A 129 -5.30 -50.86 50.18
C GLY A 129 -4.84 -52.17 50.82
N TYR A 130 -3.52 -52.30 51.03
CA TYR A 130 -2.86 -53.49 51.59
C TYR A 130 -3.08 -54.79 50.79
N GLN A 131 -3.43 -54.67 49.51
CA GLN A 131 -3.58 -55.80 48.59
C GLN A 131 -2.88 -55.53 47.26
N CYS A 132 -2.28 -56.56 46.69
CA CYS A 132 -1.70 -56.52 45.36
C CYS A 132 -2.80 -56.32 44.31
N ARG A 133 -2.67 -55.30 43.46
CA ARG A 133 -3.63 -55.01 42.37
C ARG A 133 -3.07 -55.44 41.03
N ALA A 134 -3.97 -55.70 40.08
CA ALA A 134 -3.57 -55.92 38.70
C ALA A 134 -2.96 -54.63 38.11
N PRO A 135 -2.00 -54.75 37.17
CA PRO A 135 -1.49 -53.63 36.36
C PRO A 135 -2.62 -52.77 35.78
N ALA A 136 -2.49 -51.45 35.88
CA ALA A 136 -3.44 -50.48 35.32
C ALA A 136 -2.69 -49.27 34.76
N CYS A 137 -3.26 -48.63 33.73
CA CYS A 137 -2.66 -47.49 33.02
C CYS A 137 -2.62 -46.16 33.81
N ASP A 138 -2.78 -46.21 35.13
CA ASP A 138 -2.87 -45.07 36.04
C ASP A 138 -2.38 -45.44 37.47
N ASP A 139 -1.50 -46.44 37.56
CA ASP A 139 -1.01 -47.00 38.83
C ASP A 139 0.39 -46.49 39.24
N ALA A 140 1.00 -45.62 38.43
CA ALA A 140 2.33 -45.01 38.60
C ALA A 140 3.51 -45.98 38.49
N VAL A 141 3.29 -47.21 38.02
CA VAL A 141 4.32 -48.25 37.91
C VAL A 141 4.38 -48.76 36.49
N LYS A 142 5.57 -48.73 35.86
CA LYS A 142 5.76 -49.35 34.55
C LYS A 142 5.61 -50.88 34.66
N ASN A 143 4.43 -51.40 34.34
CA ASN A 143 4.11 -52.82 34.42
C ASN A 143 3.21 -53.24 33.23
N GLY A 144 2.78 -54.51 33.22
CA GLY A 144 1.90 -55.02 32.16
C GLY A 144 2.49 -54.87 30.75
N THR A 145 1.77 -54.16 29.87
CA THR A 145 2.18 -53.91 28.46
C THR A 145 2.79 -52.54 28.23
N GLU A 146 2.90 -51.70 29.26
CA GLU A 146 3.32 -50.31 29.17
C GLU A 146 4.76 -50.14 28.65
N THR A 147 4.98 -49.10 27.85
CA THR A 147 6.33 -48.75 27.39
C THR A 147 7.03 -47.73 28.29
N ASP A 148 6.28 -46.89 28.98
CA ASP A 148 6.69 -46.07 30.13
C ASP A 148 5.58 -46.10 31.19
N ALA A 149 5.87 -45.72 32.43
CA ALA A 149 4.88 -45.77 33.51
C ALA A 149 3.57 -45.06 33.10
N ASP A 150 2.46 -45.79 33.18
CA ASP A 150 1.09 -45.36 32.86
C ASP A 150 0.81 -45.04 31.38
N CYS A 151 1.69 -45.45 30.44
CA CYS A 151 1.47 -45.13 29.02
C CYS A 151 2.14 -46.10 28.01
N GLY A 152 1.62 -46.07 26.78
CA GLY A 152 2.09 -46.85 25.64
C GLY A 152 1.71 -48.32 25.71
N GLY A 153 2.26 -49.14 24.81
CA GLY A 153 1.99 -50.58 24.81
C GLY A 153 0.67 -51.00 24.16
N GLY A 154 -0.02 -50.06 23.51
CA GLY A 154 -1.29 -50.28 22.81
C GLY A 154 -2.52 -50.48 23.70
N ALA A 155 -2.35 -50.95 24.94
CA ALA A 155 -3.43 -51.07 25.92
C ALA A 155 -3.67 -49.75 26.69
N CYS A 156 -2.62 -48.97 26.90
CA CYS A 156 -2.67 -47.69 27.62
C CYS A 156 -2.65 -46.49 26.66
N GLY A 157 -3.00 -45.31 27.18
CA GLY A 157 -2.92 -44.05 26.43
C GLY A 157 -1.50 -43.79 25.92
N LYS A 158 -1.37 -43.02 24.84
CA LYS A 158 -0.07 -42.68 24.27
C LYS A 158 0.79 -41.87 25.25
N CYS A 159 2.08 -42.17 25.30
CA CYS A 159 3.09 -41.47 26.07
C CYS A 159 3.39 -40.06 25.51
N ALA A 160 3.55 -39.09 26.42
CA ALA A 160 4.00 -37.74 26.09
C ALA A 160 5.47 -37.70 25.64
N ALA A 161 5.92 -36.58 25.05
CA ALA A 161 7.31 -36.39 24.64
C ALA A 161 8.30 -36.63 25.80
N GLY A 162 9.44 -37.26 25.51
CA GLY A 162 10.50 -37.62 26.46
C GLY A 162 10.31 -38.96 27.19
N LYS A 163 9.08 -39.51 27.21
CA LYS A 163 8.76 -40.82 27.80
C LYS A 163 9.24 -41.97 26.93
N ARG A 164 9.43 -43.16 27.50
CA ARG A 164 9.92 -44.36 26.81
C ARG A 164 8.87 -44.96 25.87
N CYS A 165 9.32 -45.44 24.73
CA CYS A 165 8.48 -46.06 23.69
C CYS A 165 9.21 -47.22 23.03
N LEU A 166 8.45 -48.12 22.40
CA LEU A 166 8.97 -49.21 21.57
C LEU A 166 8.60 -49.00 20.09
N VAL A 167 7.42 -48.45 19.83
CA VAL A 167 6.91 -48.17 18.49
C VAL A 167 6.33 -46.75 18.43
N ARG A 168 6.20 -46.21 17.22
CA ARG A 168 5.62 -44.87 17.00
C ARG A 168 4.24 -44.68 17.65
N ALA A 169 3.41 -45.73 17.64
CA ALA A 169 2.05 -45.69 18.16
C ALA A 169 1.99 -45.52 19.69
N ASP A 170 3.11 -45.72 20.39
CA ASP A 170 3.21 -45.45 21.82
C ASP A 170 3.27 -43.95 22.12
N CYS A 171 3.56 -43.09 21.14
CA CYS A 171 3.85 -41.68 21.36
C CYS A 171 2.72 -40.77 20.87
N VAL A 172 2.33 -39.77 21.66
CA VAL A 172 1.39 -38.72 21.22
C VAL A 172 1.90 -38.02 19.97
N THR A 173 3.22 -37.90 19.83
CA THR A 173 3.90 -37.28 18.69
C THR A 173 4.00 -38.21 17.47
N ASP A 174 3.61 -39.48 17.57
CA ASP A 174 3.80 -40.52 16.56
C ASP A 174 5.27 -40.70 16.11
N VAL A 175 6.23 -40.25 16.92
CA VAL A 175 7.67 -40.40 16.67
C VAL A 175 8.34 -41.03 17.88
N CYS A 176 8.79 -42.28 17.72
CA CYS A 176 9.62 -42.98 18.70
C CYS A 176 11.07 -43.04 18.17
N SER A 177 11.98 -42.29 18.80
CA SER A 177 13.39 -42.20 18.38
C SER A 177 14.30 -42.38 19.59
N GLY A 178 15.33 -43.23 19.46
CA GLY A 178 16.21 -43.56 20.59
C GLY A 178 15.48 -44.21 21.78
N GLY A 179 14.36 -44.90 21.53
CA GLY A 179 13.52 -45.51 22.57
C GLY A 179 12.75 -44.50 23.43
N ARG A 180 12.61 -43.24 22.98
CA ARG A 180 11.81 -42.20 23.63
C ARG A 180 10.94 -41.46 22.62
N CYS A 181 9.79 -40.97 23.08
CA CYS A 181 8.92 -40.13 22.28
C CYS A 181 9.63 -38.81 21.98
N ALA A 182 9.86 -38.51 20.70
CA ALA A 182 10.45 -37.24 20.30
C ALA A 182 9.46 -36.09 20.57
N ALA A 183 9.98 -34.88 20.73
CA ALA A 183 9.14 -33.68 20.73
C ALA A 183 8.56 -33.43 19.33
N ILE A 184 7.38 -32.81 19.27
CA ILE A 184 6.76 -32.36 18.03
C ILE A 184 7.63 -31.25 17.45
N VAL A 185 8.11 -31.43 16.22
CA VAL A 185 8.83 -30.40 15.46
C VAL A 185 8.33 -30.45 14.01
N CYS A 186 8.34 -29.31 13.34
CA CYS A 186 7.70 -29.19 12.03
C CYS A 186 8.53 -29.74 10.86
N ASP A 187 9.58 -30.51 11.12
CA ASP A 187 10.51 -31.04 10.10
C ASP A 187 10.89 -32.52 10.38
N ASP A 188 10.00 -33.26 11.05
CA ASP A 188 10.18 -34.66 11.43
C ASP A 188 9.61 -35.69 10.43
N ARG A 189 9.01 -35.21 9.34
CA ARG A 189 8.37 -35.99 8.26
C ARG A 189 7.11 -36.73 8.69
N VAL A 190 6.48 -36.32 9.78
CA VAL A 190 5.25 -36.92 10.29
C VAL A 190 4.23 -35.83 10.55
N LYS A 191 3.05 -35.93 9.92
CA LYS A 191 1.92 -35.05 10.22
C LYS A 191 1.45 -35.26 11.67
N ASN A 192 1.89 -34.39 12.57
CA ASN A 192 1.57 -34.45 14.00
C ASN A 192 1.34 -33.04 14.59
N GLY A 193 0.92 -32.98 15.85
CA GLY A 193 0.69 -31.70 16.54
C GLY A 193 -0.36 -30.81 15.84
N THR A 194 0.05 -29.62 15.44
CA THR A 194 -0.80 -28.60 14.81
C THR A 194 -0.68 -28.54 13.29
N GLU A 195 0.10 -29.44 12.69
CA GLU A 195 0.34 -29.46 11.25
C GLU A 195 -0.92 -29.78 10.43
N THR A 196 -1.10 -29.07 9.31
CA THR A 196 -2.21 -29.35 8.38
C THR A 196 -1.81 -30.30 7.27
N ASP A 197 -0.52 -30.36 6.92
CA ASP A 197 0.11 -31.40 6.09
C ASP A 197 1.49 -31.71 6.68
N VAL A 198 2.13 -32.80 6.25
CA VAL A 198 3.43 -33.24 6.75
C VAL A 198 4.44 -32.08 6.70
N ASP A 199 5.01 -31.73 7.86
CA ASP A 199 6.04 -30.71 8.04
C ASP A 199 5.57 -29.26 7.73
N CYS A 200 4.27 -28.99 7.69
CA CYS A 200 3.77 -27.65 7.38
C CYS A 200 2.33 -27.34 7.85
N GLY A 201 2.03 -26.05 7.88
CA GLY A 201 0.71 -25.53 8.22
C GLY A 201 0.41 -25.53 9.72
N GLY A 202 -0.60 -24.76 10.12
CA GLY A 202 -0.88 -24.49 11.52
C GLY A 202 0.06 -23.49 12.19
N PRO A 203 -0.26 -23.05 13.42
CA PRO A 203 0.52 -22.06 14.15
C PRO A 203 1.89 -22.62 14.56
N GLY A 204 2.97 -21.93 14.17
CA GLY A 204 4.34 -22.27 14.57
C GLY A 204 5.13 -23.11 13.57
N CYS A 205 4.49 -23.60 12.51
CA CYS A 205 5.13 -24.33 11.42
C CYS A 205 5.27 -23.48 10.15
N PRO A 206 6.21 -23.81 9.24
CA PRO A 206 6.29 -23.14 7.94
C PRO A 206 5.00 -23.37 7.14
N ARG A 207 4.67 -22.42 6.27
CA ARG A 207 3.50 -22.53 5.41
C ARG A 207 3.71 -23.62 4.36
N CYS A 208 2.65 -24.36 4.09
CA CYS A 208 2.60 -25.40 3.09
C CYS A 208 2.72 -24.85 1.66
N ALA A 209 3.45 -25.61 0.83
CA ALA A 209 3.51 -25.39 -0.61
C ALA A 209 2.17 -25.73 -1.29
N ASP A 210 2.04 -25.39 -2.58
CA ASP A 210 0.84 -25.69 -3.35
C ASP A 210 0.51 -27.19 -3.35
N THR A 211 -0.77 -27.53 -3.48
CA THR A 211 -1.38 -28.88 -3.47
C THR A 211 -1.38 -29.62 -2.13
N LYS A 212 -0.70 -29.09 -1.12
CA LYS A 212 -0.68 -29.61 0.26
C LYS A 212 -1.99 -29.35 1.00
N ASP A 213 -2.29 -30.18 1.99
CA ASP A 213 -3.49 -30.08 2.81
C ASP A 213 -3.45 -28.83 3.72
N CYS A 214 -4.60 -28.16 3.84
CA CYS A 214 -4.74 -26.95 4.65
C CYS A 214 -6.08 -26.93 5.39
N LEU A 215 -6.16 -26.13 6.45
CA LEU A 215 -7.41 -25.83 7.16
C LEU A 215 -7.84 -24.37 6.97
N GLY A 216 -6.91 -23.49 6.57
CA GLY A 216 -7.20 -22.12 6.17
C GLY A 216 -6.07 -21.44 5.39
N ALA A 217 -6.33 -20.22 4.94
CA ALA A 217 -5.39 -19.39 4.18
C ALA A 217 -4.01 -19.24 4.85
N GLY A 218 -3.98 -19.16 6.19
CA GLY A 218 -2.75 -18.98 6.96
C GLY A 218 -1.76 -20.15 6.84
N ASP A 219 -2.24 -21.33 6.45
CA ASP A 219 -1.44 -22.54 6.28
C ASP A 219 -0.68 -22.55 4.95
N CYS A 220 -1.09 -21.77 3.96
CA CYS A 220 -0.58 -21.85 2.59
C CYS A 220 0.40 -20.72 2.28
N ALA A 221 1.52 -21.03 1.64
CA ALA A 221 2.51 -20.03 1.24
C ALA A 221 1.91 -18.96 0.31
N SER A 222 0.96 -19.37 -0.55
CA SER A 222 0.17 -18.49 -1.41
C SER A 222 -0.92 -17.69 -0.68
N GLY A 223 -1.25 -18.04 0.56
CA GLY A 223 -2.41 -17.52 1.28
C GLY A 223 -3.75 -18.07 0.78
N SER A 224 -3.77 -19.02 -0.17
CA SER A 224 -5.00 -19.52 -0.79
C SER A 224 -5.22 -20.99 -0.44
N CYS A 225 -6.28 -21.28 0.32
CA CYS A 225 -6.72 -22.63 0.69
C CYS A 225 -8.14 -22.85 0.16
N LYS A 226 -8.32 -23.75 -0.81
CA LYS A 226 -9.61 -24.01 -1.48
C LYS A 226 -9.87 -25.50 -1.57
N ASP A 227 -11.15 -25.88 -1.54
CA ASP A 227 -11.56 -27.26 -1.81
C ASP A 227 -11.48 -27.51 -3.31
N VAL A 228 -10.69 -28.52 -3.70
CA VAL A 228 -10.51 -28.93 -5.09
C VAL A 228 -11.23 -30.24 -5.42
N GLY A 229 -12.24 -30.62 -4.63
CA GLY A 229 -12.96 -31.88 -4.75
C GLY A 229 -12.19 -33.10 -4.22
N LEU A 230 -10.99 -32.85 -3.66
CA LEU A 230 -10.15 -33.81 -2.95
C LEU A 230 -9.86 -33.35 -1.51
N GLY A 231 -10.65 -32.40 -1.00
CA GLY A 231 -10.41 -31.70 0.27
C GLY A 231 -9.75 -30.34 0.08
N LEU A 232 -9.58 -29.62 1.20
CA LEU A 232 -8.94 -28.31 1.26
C LEU A 232 -7.44 -28.43 0.96
N LYS A 233 -7.01 -27.78 -0.12
CA LYS A 233 -5.62 -27.77 -0.57
C LYS A 233 -5.12 -26.36 -0.85
N CYS A 234 -3.84 -26.15 -0.60
CA CYS A 234 -3.15 -24.91 -0.98
C CYS A 234 -3.14 -24.75 -2.49
N GLN A 235 -3.57 -23.60 -2.98
CA GLN A 235 -3.62 -23.29 -4.41
C GLN A 235 -2.44 -22.41 -4.82
N PRO A 236 -1.91 -22.58 -6.04
CA PRO A 236 -0.95 -21.63 -6.58
C PRO A 236 -1.55 -20.21 -6.64
N PRO A 237 -0.73 -19.15 -6.48
CA PRO A 237 -1.16 -17.77 -6.69
C PRO A 237 -1.80 -17.60 -8.07
N SER A 238 -2.91 -16.87 -8.14
CA SER A 238 -3.62 -16.63 -9.41
C SER A 238 -4.24 -15.24 -9.41
N CYS A 239 -4.17 -14.56 -10.56
CA CYS A 239 -4.68 -13.20 -10.78
C CYS A 239 -6.22 -13.06 -10.75
N THR A 240 -6.93 -14.00 -10.14
CA THR A 240 -8.39 -14.05 -10.06
C THR A 240 -8.84 -14.82 -8.81
N ASP A 241 -7.96 -14.99 -7.82
CA ASP A 241 -8.24 -15.81 -6.65
C ASP A 241 -8.86 -15.02 -5.49
N GLY A 242 -8.91 -13.69 -5.60
CA GLY A 242 -9.49 -12.77 -4.62
C GLY A 242 -8.51 -12.30 -3.55
N ILE A 243 -7.23 -12.63 -3.68
CA ILE A 243 -6.21 -12.44 -2.62
C ILE A 243 -4.99 -11.77 -3.24
N LYS A 244 -4.47 -10.71 -2.60
CA LYS A 244 -3.20 -10.10 -3.01
C LYS A 244 -2.02 -11.03 -2.72
N ASN A 245 -1.57 -11.80 -3.72
CA ASN A 245 -0.46 -12.74 -3.60
C ASN A 245 0.42 -12.81 -4.87
N GLY A 246 1.46 -13.64 -4.85
CA GLY A 246 2.35 -13.81 -6.00
C GLY A 246 3.02 -12.51 -6.44
N ALA A 247 2.83 -12.16 -7.72
CA ALA A 247 3.43 -10.97 -8.33
C ALA A 247 2.52 -9.73 -8.28
N GLU A 248 1.36 -9.83 -7.64
CA GLU A 248 0.34 -8.79 -7.65
C GLU A 248 0.71 -7.52 -6.90
N SER A 249 0.39 -6.36 -7.48
CA SER A 249 0.52 -5.08 -6.79
C SER A 249 -0.74 -4.68 -6.01
N ASP A 250 -1.91 -5.17 -6.42
CA ASP A 250 -3.18 -5.12 -5.72
C ASP A 250 -3.97 -6.42 -5.99
N VAL A 251 -5.02 -6.70 -5.22
CA VAL A 251 -5.80 -7.93 -5.34
C VAL A 251 -6.18 -8.21 -6.80
N ASP A 252 -5.72 -9.35 -7.32
CA ASP A 252 -6.00 -9.86 -8.66
C ASP A 252 -5.49 -8.99 -9.82
N CYS A 253 -4.57 -8.04 -9.56
CA CYS A 253 -4.06 -7.16 -10.61
C CYS A 253 -2.65 -6.60 -10.36
N GLY A 254 -2.04 -6.15 -11.46
CA GLY A 254 -0.73 -5.53 -11.48
C GLY A 254 0.41 -6.53 -11.29
N GLY A 255 1.60 -6.16 -11.76
CA GLY A 255 2.80 -7.00 -11.70
C GLY A 255 2.73 -8.34 -12.46
N GLY A 256 3.92 -8.87 -12.78
CA GLY A 256 4.06 -10.17 -13.45
C GLY A 256 3.23 -10.28 -14.74
N THR A 257 2.43 -11.33 -14.85
CA THR A 257 1.52 -11.60 -15.97
C THR A 257 0.07 -11.21 -15.68
N CYS A 258 -0.20 -10.57 -14.53
CA CYS A 258 -1.55 -10.20 -14.15
C CYS A 258 -2.07 -9.01 -14.97
N PRO A 259 -3.41 -8.89 -15.15
CA PRO A 259 -4.00 -7.75 -15.83
C PRO A 259 -3.66 -6.45 -15.08
N ALA A 260 -3.50 -5.36 -15.82
CA ALA A 260 -3.17 -4.08 -15.23
C ALA A 260 -4.33 -3.55 -14.37
N CYS A 261 -4.00 -2.98 -13.22
CA CYS A 261 -4.94 -2.43 -12.26
C CYS A 261 -5.63 -1.16 -12.79
N VAL A 262 -6.92 -1.01 -12.48
CA VAL A 262 -7.68 0.22 -12.73
C VAL A 262 -7.24 1.35 -11.78
N SER A 263 -7.59 2.59 -12.11
CA SER A 263 -7.29 3.77 -11.27
C SER A 263 -7.80 3.60 -9.84
N GLY A 264 -7.02 4.08 -8.86
CA GLY A 264 -7.34 3.97 -7.43
C GLY A 264 -6.82 2.70 -6.73
N LYS A 265 -6.31 1.72 -7.49
CA LYS A 265 -5.70 0.48 -6.97
C LYS A 265 -4.22 0.66 -6.65
N ALA A 266 -3.69 -0.17 -5.76
CA ALA A 266 -2.28 -0.14 -5.37
C ALA A 266 -1.35 -0.58 -6.51
N CYS A 267 -0.18 0.05 -6.59
CA CYS A 267 0.82 -0.21 -7.62
C CYS A 267 2.24 -0.05 -7.09
N THR A 268 3.19 -0.75 -7.71
CA THR A 268 4.62 -0.59 -7.45
C THR A 268 5.30 0.22 -8.55
N THR A 269 4.90 -0.05 -9.80
CA THR A 269 5.44 0.54 -11.03
C THR A 269 4.31 1.02 -11.95
N GLY A 270 4.63 1.88 -12.92
CA GLY A 270 3.62 2.37 -13.87
C GLY A 270 2.97 1.26 -14.68
N THR A 271 3.71 0.20 -15.03
CA THR A 271 3.19 -0.94 -15.81
C THR A 271 2.14 -1.77 -15.07
N ASP A 272 2.05 -1.62 -13.74
CA ASP A 272 1.00 -2.28 -12.95
C ASP A 272 -0.37 -1.66 -13.22
N CYS A 273 -0.43 -0.45 -13.77
CA CYS A 273 -1.66 0.31 -13.96
C CYS A 273 -2.09 0.33 -15.43
N ALA A 274 -3.40 0.22 -15.69
CA ALA A 274 -3.96 0.35 -17.03
C ALA A 274 -3.65 1.74 -17.63
N SER A 275 -3.58 2.77 -16.77
CA SER A 275 -3.18 4.13 -17.14
C SER A 275 -1.69 4.27 -17.47
N GLN A 276 -0.88 3.26 -17.17
CA GLN A 276 0.59 3.29 -17.14
C GLN A 276 1.18 4.28 -16.13
N GLY A 277 0.37 4.77 -15.18
CA GLY A 277 0.75 5.76 -14.17
C GLY A 277 0.57 5.25 -12.75
N CYS A 278 1.67 5.06 -12.02
CA CYS A 278 1.67 4.80 -10.58
C CYS A 278 2.14 6.06 -9.84
N ASN A 279 1.26 6.66 -9.03
CA ASN A 279 1.53 7.94 -8.39
C ASN A 279 2.43 7.82 -7.16
N TYR A 280 2.80 8.96 -6.58
CA TYR A 280 3.64 9.04 -5.37
C TYR A 280 3.04 8.36 -4.12
N LYS A 281 1.72 8.13 -4.09
CA LYS A 281 1.02 7.38 -3.03
C LYS A 281 1.01 5.87 -3.28
N LYS A 282 1.68 5.39 -4.33
CA LYS A 282 1.64 3.98 -4.77
C LYS A 282 0.23 3.53 -5.17
N VAL A 283 -0.49 4.43 -5.83
CA VAL A 283 -1.85 4.21 -6.35
C VAL A 283 -1.90 4.53 -7.85
N CYS A 284 -2.62 3.73 -8.63
CA CYS A 284 -2.83 3.95 -10.05
C CYS A 284 -3.57 5.28 -10.28
N SER A 285 -2.96 6.22 -10.99
CA SER A 285 -3.54 7.52 -11.36
C SER A 285 -4.49 7.39 -12.54
N ALA A 286 -5.36 8.40 -12.75
CA ALA A 286 -6.30 8.41 -13.88
C ALA A 286 -5.60 8.47 -15.25
N GLY A 287 -4.37 8.98 -15.31
CA GLY A 287 -3.52 8.98 -16.49
C GLY A 287 -2.04 8.94 -16.11
N ARG A 288 -1.19 8.48 -17.03
CA ARG A 288 0.26 8.43 -16.84
C ARG A 288 0.90 9.79 -16.53
N SER A 289 0.33 10.88 -17.05
CA SER A 289 0.84 12.23 -16.78
C SER A 289 0.54 12.74 -15.37
N CYS A 290 -0.43 12.13 -14.67
CA CYS A 290 -0.91 12.59 -13.35
C CYS A 290 -0.33 11.79 -12.17
N THR A 291 0.89 11.27 -12.31
CA THR A 291 1.59 10.53 -11.26
C THR A 291 2.27 11.42 -10.23
N ALA A 292 2.60 12.66 -10.61
CA ALA A 292 3.15 13.66 -9.71
C ALA A 292 2.10 14.12 -8.68
N ARG A 293 2.56 14.59 -7.51
CA ARG A 293 1.69 15.31 -6.56
C ARG A 293 1.28 16.64 -7.16
N TYR A 294 2.22 17.58 -7.18
CA TYR A 294 1.98 18.93 -7.69
C TYR A 294 1.83 18.95 -9.21
N GLY A 295 0.68 19.44 -9.66
CA GLY A 295 0.26 19.41 -11.05
C GLY A 295 -0.27 18.06 -11.52
N GLY A 296 -0.22 16.99 -10.73
CA GLY A 296 -0.76 15.68 -11.11
C GLY A 296 -2.06 15.35 -10.39
N ASP A 297 -2.03 15.11 -9.08
CA ASP A 297 -3.25 14.86 -8.27
C ASP A 297 -3.82 16.13 -7.60
N THR A 298 -3.34 17.29 -8.02
CA THR A 298 -3.57 18.57 -7.35
C THR A 298 -4.28 19.61 -8.25
N CYS A 299 -5.33 19.23 -8.99
CA CYS A 299 -6.18 20.19 -9.70
C CYS A 299 -7.48 20.47 -8.94
N GLY A 300 -8.22 21.50 -9.36
CA GLY A 300 -9.49 21.86 -8.73
C GLY A 300 -9.37 22.87 -7.59
N PHE A 301 -10.39 22.93 -6.74
CA PHE A 301 -10.51 23.96 -5.70
C PHE A 301 -9.50 23.84 -4.56
N GLY A 302 -8.77 22.71 -4.48
CA GLY A 302 -7.78 22.45 -3.42
C GLY A 302 -6.48 23.26 -3.52
N GLY A 303 -6.25 24.05 -4.57
CA GLY A 303 -5.00 24.76 -4.85
C GLY A 303 -4.34 25.46 -3.64
N ALA A 304 -2.99 25.52 -3.64
CA ALA A 304 -2.17 26.09 -2.55
C ALA A 304 -2.80 27.36 -1.96
N GLY A 305 -3.31 27.19 -0.73
CA GLY A 305 -3.97 28.24 0.05
C GLY A 305 -5.49 28.38 -0.09
N SER A 306 -6.27 27.31 0.13
CA SER A 306 -7.74 27.33 -0.04
C SER A 306 -8.50 26.39 0.91
N VAL A 307 -9.80 26.68 1.12
CA VAL A 307 -10.68 26.29 2.26
C VAL A 307 -11.12 24.80 2.28
N GLY A 308 -10.83 24.09 3.38
CA GLY A 308 -11.35 22.75 3.70
C GLY A 308 -10.43 21.58 3.29
N PRO A 309 -10.44 20.44 4.03
CA PRO A 309 -9.25 19.59 4.13
C PRO A 309 -8.71 18.91 2.87
N GLU A 310 -9.46 18.66 1.78
CA GLU A 310 -8.90 18.10 0.53
C GLU A 310 -9.97 18.06 -0.60
N ALA A 311 -10.14 19.14 -1.36
CA ALA A 311 -11.00 19.17 -2.56
C ALA A 311 -10.20 19.09 -3.87
N TRP A 312 -9.05 18.41 -3.84
CA TRP A 312 -8.21 18.21 -5.02
C TRP A 312 -8.76 17.05 -5.86
N GLU A 313 -8.83 17.26 -7.17
CA GLU A 313 -9.13 16.23 -8.15
C GLU A 313 -7.86 15.88 -8.92
N ASP A 314 -7.80 14.64 -9.42
CA ASP A 314 -6.78 14.22 -10.37
C ASP A 314 -6.86 15.12 -11.62
N CYS A 315 -5.74 15.75 -11.99
CA CYS A 315 -5.66 16.64 -13.14
C CYS A 315 -5.95 15.96 -14.48
N CYS A 316 -5.97 14.62 -14.52
CA CYS A 316 -6.33 13.80 -15.67
C CYS A 316 -7.81 13.40 -15.66
N THR A 317 -8.63 14.00 -14.79
CA THR A 317 -10.07 13.80 -14.81
C THR A 317 -10.65 14.27 -16.15
N LYS A 318 -11.44 13.40 -16.79
CA LYS A 318 -12.04 13.62 -18.11
C LYS A 318 -13.56 13.54 -18.02
N THR A 319 -14.24 14.28 -18.88
CA THR A 319 -15.70 14.20 -19.03
C THR A 319 -16.04 13.87 -20.50
N PRO A 320 -16.97 12.95 -20.77
CA PRO A 320 -17.46 12.70 -22.13
C PRO A 320 -18.07 13.96 -22.76
N LEU A 321 -17.76 14.22 -24.02
CA LEU A 321 -18.23 15.36 -24.79
C LEU A 321 -18.58 14.91 -26.21
N VAL A 322 -19.72 15.37 -26.74
CA VAL A 322 -20.16 15.06 -28.11
C VAL A 322 -19.92 16.26 -29.01
N SER A 323 -19.06 16.10 -30.01
CA SER A 323 -18.76 17.12 -31.02
C SER A 323 -18.87 16.51 -32.42
N ALA A 324 -19.58 17.18 -33.33
CA ALA A 324 -19.81 16.70 -34.69
C ALA A 324 -20.31 15.24 -34.79
N GLY A 325 -21.12 14.79 -33.82
CA GLY A 325 -21.66 13.41 -33.78
C GLY A 325 -20.69 12.36 -33.25
N GLN A 326 -19.47 12.74 -32.84
CA GLN A 326 -18.50 11.85 -32.21
C GLN A 326 -18.41 12.12 -30.71
N THR A 327 -18.40 11.07 -29.90
CA THR A 327 -18.13 11.15 -28.46
C THR A 327 -16.63 11.03 -28.23
N VAL A 328 -16.07 11.99 -27.49
CA VAL A 328 -14.67 12.00 -27.05
C VAL A 328 -14.61 12.20 -25.54
N LEU A 329 -13.51 11.80 -24.91
CA LEU A 329 -13.24 12.14 -23.51
C LEU A 329 -12.41 13.43 -23.49
N PHE A 330 -12.93 14.49 -22.87
CA PHE A 330 -12.32 15.81 -22.87
C PHE A 330 -11.76 16.13 -21.48
N ASP A 331 -10.50 16.56 -21.39
CA ASP A 331 -9.89 16.89 -20.09
C ASP A 331 -10.71 17.97 -19.36
N ARG A 332 -10.95 17.74 -18.07
CA ARG A 332 -11.65 18.71 -17.22
C ARG A 332 -10.80 19.95 -16.95
N TYR A 333 -9.49 19.77 -16.87
CA TYR A 333 -8.51 20.78 -16.49
C TYR A 333 -7.50 21.01 -17.62
N GLN A 334 -6.97 22.23 -17.69
CA GLN A 334 -5.80 22.51 -18.52
C GLN A 334 -4.61 21.65 -18.08
N VAL A 335 -3.73 21.29 -19.01
CA VAL A 335 -2.50 20.56 -18.69
C VAL A 335 -1.62 21.44 -17.82
N THR A 336 -1.07 20.87 -16.75
CA THR A 336 -0.18 21.56 -15.82
C THR A 336 1.29 21.41 -16.23
N ALA A 337 2.15 22.29 -15.71
CA ALA A 337 3.59 22.12 -15.86
C ALA A 337 4.11 20.83 -15.21
N GLY A 338 3.48 20.35 -14.12
CA GLY A 338 3.80 19.08 -13.48
C GLY A 338 3.51 17.87 -14.38
N ARG A 339 2.36 17.83 -15.06
CA ARG A 339 2.04 16.80 -16.07
C ARG A 339 3.07 16.80 -17.21
N MET A 340 3.42 17.99 -17.70
CA MET A 340 4.43 18.15 -18.74
C MET A 340 5.82 17.65 -18.30
N ARG A 341 6.19 17.87 -17.03
CA ARG A 341 7.44 17.37 -16.45
C ARG A 341 7.47 15.85 -16.41
N VAL A 342 6.41 15.21 -15.94
CA VAL A 342 6.27 13.74 -15.95
C VAL A 342 6.48 13.18 -17.36
N PHE A 343 5.85 13.79 -18.37
CA PHE A 343 6.04 13.39 -19.77
C PHE A 343 7.50 13.49 -20.21
N LEU A 344 8.10 14.66 -20.04
CA LEU A 344 9.46 14.92 -20.53
C LEU A 344 10.50 14.04 -19.86
N GLU A 345 10.39 13.82 -18.55
CA GLU A 345 11.26 12.92 -17.79
C GLU A 345 11.09 11.48 -18.25
N ALA A 346 9.84 11.02 -18.48
CA ALA A 346 9.54 9.65 -18.92
C ALA A 346 10.14 9.30 -20.29
N ILE A 347 10.31 10.29 -21.17
CA ILE A 347 10.92 10.09 -22.50
C ILE A 347 12.40 10.50 -22.56
N GLY A 348 13.02 10.82 -21.42
CA GLY A 348 14.40 11.29 -21.37
C GLY A 348 14.64 12.60 -22.14
N TYR A 349 13.64 13.47 -22.19
CA TYR A 349 13.61 14.74 -22.94
C TYR A 349 13.79 14.61 -24.46
N ASN A 350 13.66 13.41 -25.04
CA ASN A 350 13.79 13.18 -26.48
C ASN A 350 12.42 13.05 -27.16
N VAL A 351 11.76 14.19 -27.36
CA VAL A 351 10.43 14.25 -27.98
C VAL A 351 10.46 13.70 -29.40
N ARG A 352 11.51 13.98 -30.18
CA ARG A 352 11.65 13.48 -31.55
C ARG A 352 11.64 11.95 -31.60
N ALA A 353 12.48 11.29 -30.81
CA ALA A 353 12.55 9.83 -30.78
C ALA A 353 11.22 9.22 -30.33
N PHE A 354 10.56 9.83 -29.34
CA PHE A 354 9.22 9.42 -28.92
C PHE A 354 8.21 9.49 -30.09
N VAL A 355 8.13 10.62 -30.79
CA VAL A 355 7.18 10.81 -31.90
C VAL A 355 7.45 9.82 -33.03
N GLN A 356 8.72 9.58 -33.38
CA GLN A 356 9.09 8.61 -34.41
C GLN A 356 8.69 7.18 -34.02
N GLN A 357 8.90 6.78 -32.77
CA GLN A 357 8.47 5.48 -32.25
C GLN A 357 6.95 5.34 -32.21
N ALA A 358 6.24 6.39 -31.77
CA ALA A 358 4.79 6.42 -31.74
C ALA A 358 4.21 6.33 -33.17
N ARG A 359 4.84 6.98 -34.15
CA ARG A 359 4.48 6.87 -35.56
C ARG A 359 4.70 5.47 -36.11
N ALA A 360 5.86 4.87 -35.85
CA ALA A 360 6.14 3.48 -36.25
C ALA A 360 5.16 2.47 -35.63
N ALA A 361 4.65 2.77 -34.43
CA ALA A 361 3.63 1.97 -33.75
C ALA A 361 2.18 2.31 -34.15
N ASN A 362 1.96 3.16 -35.16
CA ASN A 362 0.64 3.65 -35.59
C ASN A 362 -0.19 4.31 -34.46
N LYS A 363 0.49 5.01 -33.55
CA LYS A 363 -0.12 5.69 -32.39
C LYS A 363 -0.33 7.19 -32.59
N ILE A 364 0.08 7.77 -33.72
CA ILE A 364 -0.16 9.20 -34.00
C ILE A 364 -1.59 9.37 -34.54
N PRO A 365 -2.45 10.17 -33.89
CA PRO A 365 -3.80 10.43 -34.36
C PRO A 365 -3.84 11.18 -35.71
N VAL A 366 -4.93 10.98 -36.44
CA VAL A 366 -5.23 11.78 -37.64
C VAL A 366 -5.50 13.24 -37.28
N LEU A 367 -5.13 14.14 -38.18
CA LEU A 367 -5.39 15.57 -38.03
C LEU A 367 -6.87 15.85 -38.35
N PRO A 368 -7.68 16.34 -37.40
CA PRO A 368 -9.09 16.56 -37.63
C PRO A 368 -9.35 17.58 -38.75
N GLY A 369 -10.17 17.18 -39.73
CA GLY A 369 -10.54 18.05 -40.86
C GLY A 369 -9.50 18.15 -41.98
N VAL A 370 -8.37 17.42 -41.90
CA VAL A 370 -7.34 17.41 -42.95
C VAL A 370 -7.10 15.96 -43.42
N PRO A 371 -7.75 15.51 -44.50
CA PRO A 371 -7.66 14.13 -44.97
C PRO A 371 -6.22 13.68 -45.26
N GLY A 372 -5.87 12.47 -44.80
CA GLY A 372 -4.57 11.85 -45.08
C GLY A 372 -3.39 12.40 -44.27
N ARG A 373 -3.64 13.32 -43.33
CA ARG A 373 -2.61 13.90 -42.46
C ARG A 373 -2.82 13.51 -41.00
N THR A 374 -1.73 13.59 -40.24
CA THR A 374 -1.63 13.27 -38.83
C THR A 374 -1.28 14.52 -38.02
N VAL A 375 -1.52 14.48 -36.72
CA VAL A 375 -1.23 15.62 -35.83
C VAL A 375 0.27 15.88 -35.63
N LEU A 376 1.15 14.96 -36.05
CA LEU A 376 2.61 15.06 -35.98
C LEU A 376 3.25 14.46 -37.23
N GLU A 377 3.34 15.27 -38.28
CA GLU A 377 3.82 14.86 -39.59
C GLU A 377 5.35 14.64 -39.63
N PRO A 378 5.84 13.68 -40.44
CA PRO A 378 7.29 13.46 -40.60
C PRO A 378 8.08 14.70 -41.04
N ALA A 379 7.45 15.59 -41.81
CA ALA A 379 8.05 16.86 -42.26
C ALA A 379 8.47 17.77 -41.10
N TRP A 380 7.87 17.61 -39.91
CA TRP A 380 8.14 18.44 -38.74
C TRP A 380 9.17 17.82 -37.77
N ASP A 381 9.66 16.60 -38.02
CA ASP A 381 10.53 15.86 -37.08
C ASP A 381 11.80 16.61 -36.70
N LEU A 382 12.39 17.35 -37.66
CA LEU A 382 13.62 18.12 -37.42
C LEU A 382 13.43 19.27 -36.41
N TYR A 383 12.19 19.69 -36.19
CA TYR A 383 11.82 20.76 -35.24
C TYR A 383 11.40 20.23 -33.88
N LEU A 384 11.47 18.91 -33.66
CA LEU A 384 11.23 18.32 -32.34
C LEU A 384 12.51 18.26 -31.52
N PRO A 385 12.45 18.55 -30.21
CA PRO A 385 13.61 18.49 -29.35
C PRO A 385 14.06 17.04 -29.11
N VAL A 386 15.38 16.87 -28.94
CA VAL A 386 16.04 15.57 -28.78
C VAL A 386 16.66 15.38 -27.40
N SER A 387 16.78 16.46 -26.63
CA SER A 387 17.25 16.44 -25.24
C SER A 387 16.85 17.74 -24.53
N PHE A 388 17.15 17.81 -23.23
CA PHE A 388 16.85 19.00 -22.45
C PHE A 388 17.57 20.26 -22.96
N ALA A 389 18.89 20.17 -23.15
CA ALA A 389 19.75 21.30 -23.54
C ALA A 389 19.99 21.40 -25.07
N GLY A 390 19.47 20.44 -25.84
CA GLY A 390 19.81 20.28 -27.24
C GLY A 390 21.13 19.55 -27.43
N ASN A 391 21.54 19.38 -28.68
CA ASN A 391 22.78 18.71 -29.03
C ASN A 391 23.74 19.66 -29.77
N SER A 392 25.03 19.32 -29.73
CA SER A 392 26.08 19.94 -30.55
C SER A 392 26.21 19.28 -31.93
N LEU A 393 25.19 18.53 -32.37
CA LEU A 393 25.23 17.84 -33.67
C LEU A 393 25.38 18.86 -34.80
N PRO A 394 26.00 18.47 -35.93
CA PRO A 394 26.06 19.31 -37.13
C PRO A 394 24.66 19.78 -37.51
N THR A 395 24.55 20.96 -38.13
CA THR A 395 23.27 21.51 -38.57
C THR A 395 22.42 20.50 -39.33
N GLU A 396 21.39 19.98 -38.67
CA GLU A 396 20.35 19.20 -39.33
C GLU A 396 19.49 20.10 -40.23
N LEU A 397 19.47 21.41 -39.94
CA LEU A 397 18.85 22.45 -40.73
C LEU A 397 19.93 23.45 -41.16
N SER A 398 20.20 23.55 -42.46
CA SER A 398 21.09 24.56 -43.03
C SER A 398 20.27 25.58 -43.83
N GLY A 399 20.54 26.87 -43.62
CA GLY A 399 19.84 27.97 -44.28
C GLY A 399 19.17 28.94 -43.33
N CYS A 400 18.71 30.06 -43.87
CA CYS A 400 17.85 31.00 -43.14
C CYS A 400 16.48 30.34 -42.99
N ALA A 401 16.32 29.45 -42.01
CA ALA A 401 14.99 29.04 -41.56
C ALA A 401 14.25 30.34 -41.20
N GLN A 402 13.25 30.68 -42.02
CA GLN A 402 12.98 32.03 -42.48
C GLN A 402 12.96 33.15 -41.41
N ARG A 403 13.58 34.30 -41.74
CA ARG A 403 13.37 35.62 -41.14
C ARG A 403 13.69 35.74 -39.63
N ASP A 404 14.95 35.56 -39.26
CA ASP A 404 15.52 36.40 -38.20
C ASP A 404 15.31 37.86 -38.65
N TYR A 405 14.22 38.49 -38.19
CA TYR A 405 13.71 39.78 -38.69
C TYR A 405 14.74 40.90 -38.51
N SER A 406 15.82 40.63 -37.76
CA SER A 406 16.97 41.51 -37.54
C SER A 406 18.09 41.40 -38.61
N GLY A 407 17.89 40.66 -39.70
CA GLY A 407 18.71 40.77 -40.91
C GLY A 407 20.09 40.12 -40.87
N GLY A 408 20.35 39.23 -39.89
CA GLY A 408 21.68 38.65 -39.64
C GLY A 408 21.94 37.25 -40.20
N CYS A 409 20.95 36.56 -40.76
CA CYS A 409 21.13 35.16 -41.19
C CYS A 409 21.41 35.08 -42.70
N ALA A 410 22.57 34.54 -43.08
CA ALA A 410 22.92 34.22 -44.47
C ALA A 410 22.67 32.72 -44.76
N PRO A 411 22.30 32.33 -45.99
CA PRO A 411 22.23 30.92 -46.37
C PRO A 411 23.54 30.19 -46.02
N GLY A 412 23.46 29.06 -45.32
CA GLY A 412 24.63 28.33 -44.81
C GLY A 412 25.05 28.70 -43.37
N THR A 413 24.34 29.61 -42.69
CA THR A 413 24.55 29.85 -41.25
C THR A 413 24.20 28.60 -40.45
N GLU A 414 25.13 28.16 -39.60
CA GLU A 414 24.96 26.98 -38.76
C GLU A 414 24.05 27.29 -37.56
N ILE A 415 22.82 26.76 -37.52
CA ILE A 415 21.92 26.87 -36.36
C ILE A 415 22.15 25.67 -35.44
N ARG A 416 23.00 25.83 -34.42
CA ARG A 416 23.35 24.75 -33.47
C ARG A 416 22.36 24.66 -32.32
N GLY A 417 21.81 23.47 -32.06
CA GLY A 417 21.22 23.10 -30.77
C GLY A 417 19.94 23.83 -30.32
N ILE A 418 19.53 24.93 -30.96
CA ILE A 418 18.42 25.77 -30.45
C ILE A 418 17.06 25.06 -30.66
N PHE A 419 16.82 24.44 -31.82
CA PHE A 419 15.60 23.66 -32.09
C PHE A 419 15.55 22.31 -31.37
N THR A 420 16.72 21.78 -31.02
CA THR A 420 16.79 20.42 -30.49
C THR A 420 16.68 20.39 -28.96
N ALA A 421 16.56 21.57 -28.33
CA ALA A 421 16.52 21.75 -26.88
C ALA A 421 15.10 21.95 -26.33
N VAL A 422 14.65 21.07 -25.44
CA VAL A 422 13.36 21.24 -24.72
C VAL A 422 13.29 22.59 -24.00
N SER A 423 14.40 23.08 -23.44
CA SER A 423 14.44 24.38 -22.76
C SER A 423 14.03 25.56 -23.65
N ARG A 424 14.29 25.47 -24.97
CA ARG A 424 13.85 26.48 -25.94
C ARG A 424 12.40 26.30 -26.34
N HIS A 425 11.89 25.07 -26.36
CA HIS A 425 10.49 24.77 -26.66
C HIS A 425 9.51 25.11 -25.53
N LEU A 426 9.98 25.19 -24.28
CA LEU A 426 9.14 25.51 -23.11
C LEU A 426 9.42 26.91 -22.51
N GLY A 427 10.26 27.71 -23.16
CA GLY A 427 10.85 28.91 -22.56
C GLY A 427 11.32 29.95 -23.58
N GLY A 428 12.62 30.28 -23.55
CA GLY A 428 13.25 31.35 -24.33
C GLY A 428 13.11 31.22 -25.85
N PHE A 429 13.95 31.91 -26.61
CA PHE A 429 13.77 31.93 -28.07
C PHE A 429 14.11 30.58 -28.71
N ILE A 430 13.23 30.04 -29.57
CA ILE A 430 13.54 28.89 -30.44
C ILE A 430 14.49 29.30 -31.58
N PHE A 431 14.56 30.60 -31.86
CA PHE A 431 15.45 31.17 -32.85
C PHE A 431 16.30 32.23 -32.16
N GLU A 432 17.61 32.21 -32.35
CA GLU A 432 18.47 33.28 -31.86
C GLU A 432 17.89 34.63 -32.30
N ARG A 433 17.49 35.46 -31.33
CA ARG A 433 17.00 36.84 -31.52
C ARG A 433 15.59 37.03 -32.11
N ASN A 434 14.79 35.99 -32.35
CA ASN A 434 13.40 36.17 -32.78
C ASN A 434 12.41 36.22 -31.60
N ALA A 435 12.16 37.43 -31.10
CA ALA A 435 11.21 37.67 -30.01
C ALA A 435 9.74 37.43 -30.35
N GLN A 436 9.38 37.30 -31.62
CA GLN A 436 8.00 37.02 -32.01
C GLN A 436 7.55 35.62 -31.57
N THR A 437 8.51 34.71 -31.38
CA THR A 437 8.26 33.27 -31.13
C THR A 437 8.13 32.89 -29.65
N SER A 438 8.31 33.85 -28.74
CA SER A 438 8.37 33.60 -27.29
C SER A 438 7.85 34.78 -26.47
N THR A 439 6.80 35.45 -26.96
CA THR A 439 6.29 36.68 -26.34
C THR A 439 5.79 36.39 -24.93
N GLY A 440 6.32 37.11 -23.93
CA GLY A 440 5.94 36.96 -22.52
C GLY A 440 6.52 35.73 -21.83
N CYS A 441 7.43 34.97 -22.46
CA CYS A 441 7.95 33.73 -21.88
C CYS A 441 9.12 33.88 -20.91
N PHE A 442 9.69 35.07 -20.77
CA PHE A 442 10.82 35.32 -19.89
C PHE A 442 10.41 35.48 -18.44
N VAL A 443 11.28 35.04 -17.52
CA VAL A 443 11.11 35.33 -16.09
C VAL A 443 11.06 36.84 -15.88
N GLY A 444 10.07 37.30 -15.11
CA GLY A 444 9.83 38.73 -14.89
C GLY A 444 9.06 39.44 -16.01
N SER A 445 8.70 38.75 -17.10
CA SER A 445 7.73 39.26 -18.08
C SER A 445 6.31 38.80 -17.71
N PRO A 446 5.27 39.60 -18.01
CA PRO A 446 3.90 39.14 -17.99
C PRO A 446 3.75 37.89 -18.88
N GLY A 447 3.49 36.76 -18.25
CA GLY A 447 3.52 35.42 -18.85
C GLY A 447 4.36 34.51 -17.98
N THR A 448 5.69 34.67 -18.05
CA THR A 448 6.77 33.86 -17.45
C THR A 448 6.58 32.36 -17.67
N HIS A 449 7.56 31.63 -18.20
CA HIS A 449 7.37 30.20 -18.49
C HIS A 449 6.97 29.37 -17.25
N ALA A 450 5.97 28.50 -17.38
CA ALA A 450 5.43 27.71 -16.26
C ALA A 450 6.28 26.46 -15.97
N PHE A 451 7.09 26.02 -16.92
CA PHE A 451 8.02 24.93 -16.70
C PHE A 451 9.26 25.46 -15.98
N ARG A 452 9.46 25.11 -14.70
CA ARG A 452 10.69 25.51 -13.99
C ARG A 452 11.88 24.71 -14.49
N PHE A 453 12.86 25.38 -15.11
CA PHE A 453 14.16 24.82 -15.46
C PHE A 453 15.11 24.80 -14.24
N PRO A 454 16.14 23.92 -14.24
CA PRO A 454 17.26 24.06 -13.31
C PRO A 454 17.87 25.46 -13.38
N ASP A 455 18.35 25.99 -12.26
CA ASP A 455 18.76 27.41 -12.16
C ASP A 455 19.87 27.78 -13.17
N GLY A 456 20.78 26.86 -13.46
CA GLY A 456 21.85 27.06 -14.46
C GLY A 456 21.39 27.00 -15.93
N ALA A 457 20.15 26.62 -16.19
CA ALA A 457 19.55 26.55 -17.53
C ALA A 457 18.53 27.66 -17.80
N GLN A 458 18.38 28.62 -16.87
CA GLN A 458 17.44 29.73 -16.99
C GLN A 458 17.97 30.82 -17.94
N ASP A 459 17.15 31.19 -18.93
CA ASP A 459 17.41 32.36 -19.78
C ASP A 459 16.94 33.64 -19.04
N GLY A 460 17.76 34.14 -18.11
CA GLY A 460 17.48 35.37 -17.37
C GLY A 460 17.44 35.19 -15.85
N PRO A 461 16.64 35.99 -15.12
CA PRO A 461 16.54 35.89 -13.67
C PRO A 461 16.07 34.51 -13.21
N THR A 462 16.59 34.04 -12.09
CA THR A 462 16.15 32.80 -11.47
C THR A 462 14.68 32.92 -11.01
N PRO A 463 13.83 31.91 -11.28
CA PRO A 463 12.49 31.79 -10.71
C PRO A 463 12.43 32.07 -9.21
N GLY A 464 11.43 32.86 -8.78
CA GLY A 464 11.28 33.25 -7.38
C GLY A 464 10.53 32.22 -6.53
N GLN A 465 9.88 31.24 -7.16
CA GLN A 465 9.06 30.22 -6.50
C GLN A 465 9.66 28.80 -6.64
N SER A 466 9.23 27.89 -5.76
CA SER A 466 9.66 26.49 -5.80
C SER A 466 9.13 25.76 -7.04
N GLN A 467 9.78 24.66 -7.43
CA GLN A 467 9.29 23.81 -8.51
C GLN A 467 7.86 23.33 -8.27
N GLU A 468 7.53 22.98 -7.04
CA GLU A 468 6.19 22.54 -6.64
C GLU A 468 5.12 23.58 -6.98
N VAL A 469 5.39 24.87 -6.72
CA VAL A 469 4.46 25.96 -7.07
C VAL A 469 4.29 26.08 -8.58
N TYR A 470 5.39 26.02 -9.34
CA TYR A 470 5.35 26.06 -10.80
C TYR A 470 4.61 24.87 -11.41
N ASP A 471 4.85 23.66 -10.88
CA ASP A 471 4.26 22.43 -11.39
C ASP A 471 2.73 22.42 -11.24
N THR A 472 2.16 23.16 -10.27
CA THR A 472 0.69 23.33 -10.15
C THR A 472 0.07 24.24 -11.21
N LYS A 473 0.85 25.06 -11.92
CA LYS A 473 0.32 26.08 -12.85
C LYS A 473 -0.11 25.46 -14.17
N SER A 474 -1.07 26.12 -14.84
CA SER A 474 -1.35 25.83 -16.24
C SER A 474 -0.06 25.92 -17.04
N MET A 475 0.24 24.86 -17.79
CA MET A 475 1.37 24.85 -18.71
C MET A 475 1.14 25.93 -19.76
N GLN A 476 2.17 26.71 -20.05
CA GLN A 476 2.17 27.70 -21.14
C GLN A 476 3.61 27.95 -21.60
N CYS A 477 3.83 28.85 -22.57
CA CYS A 477 5.12 29.01 -23.25
C CYS A 477 5.59 27.72 -23.90
N ILE A 478 4.66 27.01 -24.52
CA ILE A 478 4.86 25.77 -25.22
C ILE A 478 4.42 25.93 -26.67
N ASP A 479 5.17 25.35 -27.59
CA ASP A 479 4.81 25.28 -29.00
C ASP A 479 3.84 24.12 -29.28
N TYR A 480 3.20 24.16 -30.44
CA TYR A 480 2.25 23.14 -30.85
C TYR A 480 2.85 21.73 -30.87
N LEU A 481 4.09 21.56 -31.33
CA LEU A 481 4.68 20.24 -31.55
C LEU A 481 4.90 19.51 -30.22
N VAL A 482 5.47 20.20 -29.22
CA VAL A 482 5.67 19.60 -27.89
C VAL A 482 4.34 19.41 -27.17
N GLY A 483 3.41 20.36 -27.28
CA GLY A 483 2.08 20.22 -26.68
C GLY A 483 1.27 19.07 -27.27
N GLN A 484 1.34 18.89 -28.58
CA GLN A 484 0.70 17.78 -29.29
C GLN A 484 1.38 16.44 -28.96
N ALA A 485 2.71 16.39 -28.87
CA ALA A 485 3.44 15.20 -28.47
C ALA A 485 3.08 14.76 -27.03
N PHE A 486 2.92 15.71 -26.11
CA PHE A 486 2.41 15.43 -24.76
C PHE A 486 1.05 14.74 -24.82
N CYS A 487 0.07 15.30 -25.55
CA CYS A 487 -1.25 14.68 -25.63
C CYS A 487 -1.21 13.29 -26.27
N VAL A 488 -0.39 13.08 -27.31
CA VAL A 488 -0.20 11.75 -27.92
C VAL A 488 0.38 10.76 -26.93
N TRP A 489 1.39 11.17 -26.15
CA TRP A 489 1.99 10.33 -25.12
C TRP A 489 0.97 9.95 -24.04
N ASP A 490 0.12 10.89 -23.64
CA ASP A 490 -0.94 10.68 -22.65
C ASP A 490 -2.14 9.88 -23.22
N GLY A 491 -2.15 9.59 -24.53
CA GLY A 491 -3.12 8.72 -25.20
C GLY A 491 -4.21 9.44 -26.02
N GLY A 492 -4.03 10.71 -26.33
CA GLY A 492 -5.00 11.56 -27.03
C GLY A 492 -4.37 12.49 -28.07
N ARG A 493 -4.98 13.65 -28.25
CA ARG A 493 -4.47 14.77 -29.08
C ARG A 493 -4.90 16.10 -28.48
N LEU A 494 -4.39 17.22 -29.02
CA LEU A 494 -4.96 18.51 -28.68
C LEU A 494 -6.44 18.58 -29.13
N GLU A 495 -7.23 19.32 -28.39
CA GLU A 495 -8.63 19.63 -28.72
C GLU A 495 -8.78 20.31 -30.07
N THR A 496 -9.97 20.27 -30.66
CA THR A 496 -10.35 21.10 -31.81
C THR A 496 -11.22 22.28 -31.36
N ILE A 497 -11.29 23.34 -32.17
CA ILE A 497 -12.17 24.47 -31.88
C ILE A 497 -13.63 24.06 -31.68
N PRO A 498 -14.24 23.17 -32.51
CA PRO A 498 -15.60 22.69 -32.26
C PRO A 498 -15.76 21.95 -30.92
N GLU A 499 -14.81 21.09 -30.54
CA GLU A 499 -14.83 20.41 -29.22
C GLU A 499 -14.76 21.42 -28.08
N TRP A 500 -13.84 22.39 -28.16
CA TRP A 500 -13.71 23.47 -27.19
C TRP A 500 -14.99 24.33 -27.09
N GLN A 501 -15.67 24.60 -28.20
CA GLN A 501 -16.92 25.37 -28.24
C GLN A 501 -18.09 24.62 -27.56
N VAL A 502 -18.11 23.29 -27.66
CA VAL A 502 -19.07 22.46 -26.93
C VAL A 502 -18.74 22.49 -25.43
N ALA A 503 -17.46 22.32 -25.06
CA ALA A 503 -16.99 22.35 -23.68
C ALA A 503 -17.21 23.73 -23.01
N SER A 504 -17.22 24.80 -23.80
CA SER A 504 -17.50 26.17 -23.35
C SER A 504 -19.00 26.46 -23.23
N GLY A 505 -19.88 25.59 -23.71
CA GLY A 505 -21.32 25.80 -23.67
C GLY A 505 -21.83 26.93 -24.58
N PRO A 506 -23.16 27.14 -24.64
CA PRO A 506 -23.79 28.07 -25.58
C PRO A 506 -23.93 29.51 -25.06
N GLY A 507 -23.81 29.72 -23.75
CA GLY A 507 -24.09 31.01 -23.12
C GLY A 507 -22.96 32.05 -23.23
N PRO A 508 -23.19 33.29 -22.74
CA PRO A 508 -22.21 34.37 -22.78
C PRO A 508 -20.96 34.08 -21.94
N SER A 509 -21.08 33.21 -20.93
CA SER A 509 -19.99 32.62 -20.17
C SER A 509 -20.13 31.09 -20.12
N PRO A 510 -19.05 30.34 -19.85
CA PRO A 510 -19.13 28.88 -19.75
C PRO A 510 -20.13 28.34 -18.72
N TRP A 511 -20.32 29.05 -17.62
CA TRP A 511 -21.25 28.68 -16.54
C TRP A 511 -22.70 29.11 -16.78
N SER A 512 -23.02 29.73 -17.92
CA SER A 512 -24.39 30.10 -18.25
C SER A 512 -25.16 28.89 -18.82
N PRO A 513 -26.45 28.68 -18.47
CA PRO A 513 -27.35 29.59 -17.74
C PRO A 513 -27.30 29.45 -16.20
N GLY A 514 -26.38 28.65 -15.65
CA GLY A 514 -26.30 28.38 -14.22
C GLY A 514 -25.90 29.58 -13.34
N SER A 515 -25.28 30.62 -13.92
CA SER A 515 -24.94 31.86 -13.24
C SER A 515 -24.72 33.01 -14.24
N ASP A 516 -25.05 34.23 -13.82
CA ASP A 516 -24.82 35.49 -14.56
C ASP A 516 -23.52 36.20 -14.13
N ALA A 517 -22.70 35.54 -13.29
CA ALA A 517 -21.44 36.11 -12.80
C ALA A 517 -20.53 36.51 -13.97
N ILE A 518 -20.00 37.74 -13.91
CA ILE A 518 -19.05 38.27 -14.87
C ILE A 518 -17.67 38.29 -14.21
N PRO A 519 -16.63 37.71 -14.83
CA PRO A 519 -15.29 37.77 -14.27
C PRO A 519 -14.85 39.21 -14.11
N ARG A 520 -14.43 39.56 -12.92
CA ARG A 520 -13.90 40.88 -12.61
C ARG A 520 -12.55 41.08 -13.31
N GLY A 521 -12.28 42.30 -13.75
CA GLY A 521 -10.97 42.72 -14.29
C GLY A 521 -10.22 43.65 -13.33
N GLN A 522 -9.06 44.16 -13.74
CA GLN A 522 -8.11 44.94 -12.94
C GLN A 522 -8.73 46.16 -12.20
N GLY A 523 -8.41 46.31 -10.90
CA GLY A 523 -8.59 47.52 -10.09
C GLY A 523 -7.34 47.78 -9.23
N SER A 524 -6.83 49.01 -9.18
CA SER A 524 -5.53 49.34 -8.58
C SER A 524 -5.60 49.47 -7.05
N ALA A 525 -5.38 48.40 -6.25
CA ALA A 525 -4.91 48.47 -4.83
C ALA A 525 -4.94 47.13 -4.05
N THR A 526 -4.33 46.04 -4.52
CA THR A 526 -4.73 44.71 -4.02
C THR A 526 -3.58 43.76 -3.72
N TYR A 527 -3.51 43.27 -2.49
CA TYR A 527 -2.44 42.41 -1.96
C TYR A 527 -2.90 40.96 -1.78
N TRP A 528 -2.00 40.04 -1.40
CA TRP A 528 -2.26 38.59 -1.28
C TRP A 528 -3.58 38.22 -0.57
N GLY A 529 -3.96 39.00 0.45
CA GLY A 529 -5.18 38.81 1.22
C GLY A 529 -6.47 39.15 0.50
N CYS A 530 -6.44 39.52 -0.79
CA CYS A 530 -7.61 39.89 -1.61
C CYS A 530 -7.86 38.97 -2.81
N ARG A 531 -7.39 37.73 -2.74
CA ARG A 531 -7.42 36.78 -3.87
C ARG A 531 -8.35 35.60 -3.59
N PHE A 532 -8.97 35.06 -4.63
CA PHE A 532 -9.70 33.82 -4.51
C PHE A 532 -8.75 32.63 -4.22
N PRO A 533 -9.03 31.79 -3.20
CA PRO A 533 -10.23 31.75 -2.36
C PRO A 533 -10.01 32.24 -0.92
N TRP A 534 -8.93 32.97 -0.66
CA TRP A 534 -8.74 33.68 0.60
C TRP A 534 -9.84 34.72 0.82
N ILE A 535 -10.25 35.38 -0.27
CA ILE A 535 -11.42 36.23 -0.35
C ILE A 535 -12.39 35.68 -1.37
N THR A 536 -13.66 35.82 -1.04
CA THR A 536 -14.85 35.47 -1.80
C THR A 536 -15.66 36.75 -2.02
N ASP A 537 -16.60 36.70 -2.96
CA ASP A 537 -17.51 37.82 -3.21
C ASP A 537 -18.34 38.17 -1.94
N ALA A 538 -18.46 37.23 -1.00
CA ALA A 538 -19.20 37.40 0.24
C ALA A 538 -18.41 38.10 1.38
N ASN A 539 -17.07 38.07 1.37
CA ASN A 539 -16.24 38.55 2.50
C ASN A 539 -15.17 39.59 2.09
N GLN A 540 -15.35 40.21 0.93
CA GLN A 540 -14.42 41.18 0.32
C GLN A 540 -14.29 42.56 1.00
N ALA A 541 -15.01 42.83 2.09
CA ALA A 541 -15.12 44.17 2.69
C ALA A 541 -13.77 44.80 3.12
N GLY A 542 -12.72 43.99 3.30
CA GLY A 542 -11.37 44.44 3.65
C GLY A 542 -10.43 44.77 2.48
N CYS A 543 -10.92 44.70 1.24
CA CYS A 543 -10.08 44.86 0.05
C CYS A 543 -10.08 46.26 -0.58
N GLU A 544 -10.74 47.25 0.02
CA GLU A 544 -10.79 48.66 -0.44
C GLU A 544 -11.23 48.84 -1.91
N LEU A 545 -11.95 47.86 -2.46
CA LEU A 545 -12.38 47.85 -3.84
C LEU A 545 -13.92 47.89 -3.91
N PRO A 546 -14.53 48.98 -4.38
CA PRO A 546 -15.95 48.96 -4.73
C PRO A 546 -16.13 48.14 -6.01
N TRP A 547 -17.00 47.13 -6.00
CA TRP A 547 -17.45 46.45 -7.22
C TRP A 547 -18.93 46.11 -7.20
N SER A 548 -19.58 46.21 -8.37
CA SER A 548 -21.02 46.03 -8.52
C SER A 548 -21.36 44.63 -9.02
N ALA A 549 -22.45 44.05 -8.51
CA ALA A 549 -23.02 42.87 -9.13
C ALA A 549 -23.35 43.15 -10.61
N PRO A 550 -23.07 42.22 -11.54
CA PRO A 550 -22.72 40.81 -11.32
C PRO A 550 -21.21 40.47 -11.37
N GLU A 551 -20.30 41.40 -11.10
CA GLU A 551 -18.85 41.12 -11.13
C GLU A 551 -18.39 40.16 -10.01
N SER A 552 -17.50 39.22 -10.34
CA SER A 552 -16.99 38.19 -9.42
C SER A 552 -15.51 37.89 -9.62
N ILE A 553 -14.78 37.76 -8.50
CA ILE A 553 -13.37 37.29 -8.49
C ILE A 553 -13.28 35.75 -8.42
N GLU A 554 -14.40 35.09 -8.13
CA GLU A 554 -14.41 33.66 -7.87
C GLU A 554 -14.50 32.85 -9.16
N TYR A 555 -14.99 33.40 -10.26
CA TYR A 555 -15.37 32.60 -11.44
C TYR A 555 -14.26 32.39 -12.48
N ALA A 556 -13.33 33.34 -12.68
CA ALA A 556 -12.23 33.16 -13.63
C ALA A 556 -11.01 34.03 -13.29
N ALA A 557 -9.81 33.52 -13.58
CA ALA A 557 -8.56 34.27 -13.48
C ALA A 557 -8.35 35.13 -14.73
N PHE A 558 -9.00 36.30 -14.77
CA PHE A 558 -9.16 37.17 -15.94
C PHE A 558 -8.60 38.58 -15.71
N GLN A 559 -7.87 39.16 -16.66
CA GLN A 559 -7.41 40.57 -16.64
C GLN A 559 -6.84 41.06 -15.30
N TYR A 560 -5.84 40.35 -14.78
CA TYR A 560 -5.16 40.59 -13.52
C TYR A 560 -6.07 40.55 -12.29
N SER A 561 -7.26 39.93 -12.38
CA SER A 561 -8.12 39.65 -11.21
C SER A 561 -7.45 38.79 -10.15
N TYR A 562 -6.34 38.15 -10.47
CA TYR A 562 -5.40 37.61 -9.49
C TYR A 562 -4.42 38.70 -9.01
N GLU A 563 -5.00 39.71 -8.38
CA GLU A 563 -4.46 41.04 -8.13
C GLU A 563 -3.02 41.20 -7.55
N TYR A 564 -2.40 42.33 -7.89
CA TYR A 564 -0.96 42.66 -7.99
C TYR A 564 -0.23 42.98 -6.65
N PRO A 565 0.79 42.23 -6.20
CA PRO A 565 1.75 42.80 -5.24
C PRO A 565 2.57 43.87 -5.97
N ARG A 566 3.12 44.91 -5.32
CA ARG A 566 3.99 45.88 -6.01
C ARG A 566 5.21 45.19 -6.66
N LEU A 567 5.18 44.92 -7.97
CA LEU A 567 6.23 44.13 -8.66
C LEU A 567 7.20 45.01 -9.44
N SER A 568 8.18 45.57 -8.73
CA SER A 568 9.50 45.71 -9.36
C SER A 568 10.28 44.44 -9.00
N GLY A 569 10.78 43.71 -10.01
CA GLY A 569 11.68 42.57 -9.81
C GLY A 569 11.04 41.29 -9.26
N THR A 570 9.78 40.98 -9.61
CA THR A 570 9.07 39.80 -9.09
C THR A 570 8.59 38.87 -10.20
N ASP A 571 8.45 37.60 -9.85
CA ASP A 571 8.08 36.51 -10.74
C ASP A 571 6.56 36.47 -11.01
N TYR A 572 6.18 36.68 -12.28
CA TYR A 572 4.76 36.80 -12.72
C TYR A 572 3.98 35.48 -12.68
N ILE A 573 4.62 34.37 -12.29
CA ILE A 573 3.97 33.05 -12.21
C ILE A 573 2.83 33.05 -11.19
N SER A 574 2.85 34.02 -10.27
CA SER A 574 1.80 34.22 -9.29
C SER A 574 0.43 34.48 -9.91
N PHE A 575 0.36 35.09 -11.12
CA PHE A 575 -0.91 35.44 -11.76
C PHE A 575 -1.55 34.28 -12.53
N ILE A 576 -0.76 33.29 -12.92
CA ILE A 576 -1.28 32.06 -13.51
C ILE A 576 -1.90 31.23 -12.39
N SER A 577 -3.16 30.86 -12.54
CA SER A 577 -3.84 30.00 -11.57
C SER A 577 -3.50 28.54 -11.81
N ALA A 578 -3.53 27.74 -10.73
CA ALA A 578 -3.62 26.30 -10.90
C ALA A 578 -4.96 25.96 -11.60
N PRO A 579 -4.98 25.00 -12.54
CA PRO A 579 -6.21 24.62 -13.22
C PRO A 579 -7.31 24.21 -12.24
N GLY A 580 -8.52 24.68 -12.46
CA GLY A 580 -9.67 24.40 -11.61
C GLY A 580 -9.76 25.24 -10.34
N ARG A 581 -8.85 26.19 -10.12
CA ARG A 581 -8.85 27.00 -8.91
C ARG A 581 -10.11 27.83 -8.77
N THR A 582 -10.64 28.43 -9.85
CA THR A 582 -11.84 29.28 -9.80
C THR A 582 -13.13 28.45 -9.82
N ARG A 583 -14.29 29.07 -9.59
CA ARG A 583 -15.64 28.47 -9.59
C ARG A 583 -16.27 28.31 -10.97
N GLY A 584 -15.84 29.08 -11.96
CA GLY A 584 -16.42 29.02 -13.30
C GLY A 584 -16.19 27.65 -13.93
N ARG A 585 -17.28 27.01 -14.36
CA ARG A 585 -17.27 25.72 -15.04
C ARG A 585 -18.11 25.78 -16.31
N GLY A 586 -17.58 25.25 -17.40
CA GLY A 586 -18.37 24.90 -18.58
C GLY A 586 -19.27 23.69 -18.34
N PRO A 587 -20.14 23.33 -19.31
CA PRO A 587 -20.83 22.05 -19.32
C PRO A 587 -19.90 20.87 -18.98
N GLY A 588 -20.40 19.85 -18.29
CA GLY A 588 -19.57 18.69 -17.92
C GLY A 588 -18.47 18.97 -16.88
N GLY A 589 -18.47 20.17 -16.28
CA GLY A 589 -17.52 20.56 -15.24
C GLY A 589 -16.16 21.03 -15.77
N HIS A 590 -16.03 21.34 -17.06
CA HIS A 590 -14.76 21.81 -17.62
C HIS A 590 -14.33 23.14 -16.98
N ALA A 591 -13.18 23.15 -16.33
CA ALA A 591 -12.61 24.33 -15.70
C ALA A 591 -11.85 25.19 -16.70
N ASP A 592 -11.63 26.46 -16.33
CA ASP A 592 -10.77 27.42 -17.05
C ASP A 592 -11.13 27.64 -18.54
N MET A 593 -12.34 27.27 -18.97
CA MET A 593 -12.85 27.51 -20.33
C MET A 593 -12.94 29.01 -20.68
N ARG A 594 -12.89 29.86 -19.65
CA ARG A 594 -12.74 31.31 -19.75
C ARG A 594 -11.61 31.75 -18.83
N ALA A 595 -10.70 32.55 -19.39
CA ALA A 595 -9.50 33.11 -18.79
C ALA A 595 -8.42 32.08 -18.44
N ASN A 596 -7.54 32.41 -17.49
CA ASN A 596 -6.27 31.73 -17.23
C ASN A 596 -5.33 31.80 -18.45
N VAL A 597 -5.34 30.82 -19.34
CA VAL A 597 -4.56 30.83 -20.59
C VAL A 597 -5.44 30.39 -21.77
N PHE A 598 -5.10 30.86 -22.97
CA PHE A 598 -5.54 30.27 -24.23
C PHE A 598 -5.03 28.84 -24.36
N GLU A 599 -5.59 28.05 -25.28
CA GLU A 599 -5.28 26.65 -25.45
C GLU A 599 -4.88 26.36 -26.92
N LEU A 600 -3.79 25.62 -27.11
CA LEU A 600 -3.39 25.04 -28.40
C LEU A 600 -4.48 24.10 -28.89
N THR A 601 -4.77 24.10 -30.21
CA THR A 601 -5.78 23.21 -30.80
C THR A 601 -5.25 22.47 -32.03
N SER A 602 -5.78 21.28 -32.28
CA SER A 602 -5.61 20.48 -33.51
C SER A 602 -6.40 21.04 -34.70
N THR A 603 -6.93 22.27 -34.62
CA THR A 603 -7.47 22.97 -35.79
C THR A 603 -6.31 23.64 -36.53
N VAL A 604 -5.68 22.88 -37.42
CA VAL A 604 -4.44 23.27 -38.11
C VAL A 604 -4.70 23.51 -39.60
N THR A 605 -4.22 24.65 -40.10
CA THR A 605 -3.94 24.86 -41.52
C THR A 605 -2.57 24.24 -41.81
N TYR A 606 -2.61 23.13 -42.55
CA TYR A 606 -1.43 22.30 -42.82
C TYR A 606 -0.47 22.95 -43.83
N ASP A 607 0.82 22.83 -43.55
CA ASP A 607 1.93 23.01 -44.50
C ASP A 607 3.09 22.06 -44.10
N ASP A 608 3.91 21.64 -45.05
CA ASP A 608 5.12 20.84 -44.76
C ASP A 608 6.13 21.67 -43.96
N ASP A 609 6.16 23.00 -44.18
CA ASP A 609 6.96 23.94 -43.42
C ASP A 609 6.21 24.39 -42.14
N PRO A 610 6.69 24.05 -40.92
CA PRO A 610 6.02 24.42 -39.68
C PRO A 610 5.99 25.94 -39.41
N PHE A 611 6.71 26.75 -40.19
CA PHE A 611 6.59 28.21 -40.16
C PHE A 611 5.34 28.73 -40.87
N GLU A 612 4.91 28.04 -41.93
CA GLU A 612 3.71 28.38 -42.69
C GLU A 612 2.48 27.62 -42.19
N ALA A 613 2.69 26.45 -41.56
CA ALA A 613 1.65 25.73 -40.86
C ALA A 613 1.17 26.55 -39.65
N ARG A 614 -0.15 26.65 -39.49
CA ARG A 614 -0.77 27.47 -38.43
C ARG A 614 -1.79 26.66 -37.68
N HIS A 615 -1.78 26.76 -36.36
CA HIS A 615 -2.90 26.29 -35.56
C HIS A 615 -3.75 27.47 -35.12
N ARG A 616 -5.04 27.22 -34.94
CA ARG A 616 -5.94 28.14 -34.26
C ARG A 616 -5.82 27.93 -32.75
N TRP A 617 -5.73 28.98 -31.96
CA TRP A 617 -5.86 28.85 -30.50
C TRP A 617 -7.31 29.03 -30.06
N SER A 618 -7.63 28.53 -28.88
CA SER A 618 -8.95 28.67 -28.28
C SER A 618 -9.31 30.13 -27.98
N GLY A 619 -10.53 30.36 -27.51
CA GLY A 619 -11.07 31.68 -27.23
C GLY A 619 -11.19 32.03 -25.75
N ASN A 620 -10.46 31.36 -24.85
CA ASN A 620 -10.65 31.49 -23.40
C ASN A 620 -10.44 32.93 -22.92
N GLY A 621 -9.56 33.69 -23.58
CA GLY A 621 -8.96 34.89 -23.00
C GLY A 621 -7.79 34.51 -22.09
N SER A 622 -7.33 35.44 -21.27
CA SER A 622 -6.19 35.15 -20.38
C SER A 622 -6.23 35.94 -19.09
N TRP A 623 -5.36 35.54 -18.17
CA TRP A 623 -5.10 36.25 -16.94
C TRP A 623 -4.52 37.65 -17.15
N GLU A 624 -3.90 37.98 -18.29
CA GLU A 624 -3.18 39.27 -18.47
C GLU A 624 -4.06 40.40 -19.02
N GLY A 625 -5.19 40.11 -19.68
CA GLY A 625 -5.88 41.21 -20.38
C GLY A 625 -6.77 40.79 -21.54
N HIS A 626 -6.45 39.65 -22.15
CA HIS A 626 -7.10 39.22 -23.39
C HIS A 626 -8.55 38.81 -23.16
N GLY A 627 -9.46 39.37 -23.96
CA GLY A 627 -10.89 39.10 -23.90
C GLY A 627 -11.26 37.66 -24.26
N TYR A 628 -12.35 37.18 -23.68
CA TYR A 628 -12.98 35.91 -24.04
C TYR A 628 -13.76 36.06 -25.35
N SER A 629 -13.66 35.06 -26.23
CA SER A 629 -14.41 34.99 -27.48
C SER A 629 -14.79 33.55 -27.82
N ARG A 630 -16.07 33.20 -27.74
CA ARG A 630 -16.57 31.87 -28.09
C ARG A 630 -16.32 31.48 -29.56
N SER A 631 -16.09 32.44 -30.45
CA SER A 631 -15.72 32.12 -31.84
C SER A 631 -14.36 31.45 -31.97
N GLY A 632 -13.57 31.37 -30.89
CA GLY A 632 -12.17 30.96 -30.88
C GLY A 632 -11.24 32.16 -31.07
N GLY A 633 -9.94 31.96 -30.89
CA GLY A 633 -8.95 33.00 -31.16
C GLY A 633 -8.47 33.02 -32.61
N GLY A 634 -7.49 33.88 -32.88
CA GLY A 634 -6.72 33.92 -34.14
C GLY A 634 -5.82 32.70 -34.42
N ASN A 635 -5.04 32.79 -35.50
CA ASN A 635 -4.11 31.76 -35.94
C ASN A 635 -2.68 32.14 -35.59
N THR A 636 -1.87 31.15 -35.22
CA THR A 636 -0.43 31.34 -34.98
C THR A 636 0.35 30.17 -35.57
N MET A 637 1.61 30.41 -35.95
CA MET A 637 2.50 29.37 -36.46
C MET A 637 2.73 28.27 -35.40
N LEU A 638 3.01 27.05 -35.84
CA LEU A 638 3.16 25.90 -34.93
C LEU A 638 4.29 26.07 -33.91
N LEU A 639 5.38 26.75 -34.31
CA LEU A 639 6.54 26.99 -33.46
C LEU A 639 6.40 28.23 -32.55
N ASN A 640 5.27 28.93 -32.59
CA ASN A 640 5.08 30.10 -31.74
C ASN A 640 4.79 29.67 -30.31
N LYS A 641 5.43 30.37 -29.36
CA LYS A 641 5.15 30.23 -27.94
C LYS A 641 4.68 31.56 -27.40
N TYR A 642 3.70 31.48 -26.52
CA TYR A 642 3.14 32.66 -25.90
C TYR A 642 2.92 32.47 -24.41
N GLY A 643 3.22 33.51 -23.64
CA GLY A 643 3.09 33.60 -22.17
C GLY A 643 1.69 33.28 -21.62
N LYS A 644 0.70 33.19 -22.51
CA LYS A 644 -0.71 32.97 -22.20
C LYS A 644 -1.32 31.89 -23.07
N LEU A 645 -0.51 31.03 -23.68
CA LEU A 645 -0.95 29.92 -24.50
C LEU A 645 -0.48 28.61 -23.87
N GLY A 646 -1.45 27.89 -23.32
CA GLY A 646 -1.32 26.55 -22.77
C GLY A 646 -2.02 25.52 -23.64
N LEU A 647 -2.51 24.44 -23.03
CA LEU A 647 -3.08 23.32 -23.75
C LEU A 647 -4.02 22.48 -22.90
N ARG A 648 -4.82 21.69 -23.62
CA ARG A 648 -5.69 20.65 -23.08
C ARG A 648 -5.78 19.51 -24.10
N CYS A 649 -5.98 18.30 -23.58
CA CYS A 649 -6.04 17.10 -24.39
C CYS A 649 -7.47 16.54 -24.50
N VAL A 650 -7.71 15.84 -25.61
CA VAL A 650 -8.91 15.08 -25.93
C VAL A 650 -8.50 13.66 -26.28
N PHE A 651 -9.27 12.69 -25.81
CA PHE A 651 -8.97 11.27 -25.88
C PHE A 651 -10.09 10.50 -26.58
N PRO A 652 -9.78 9.39 -27.26
CA PRO A 652 -10.79 8.45 -27.73
C PRO A 652 -11.59 7.90 -26.55
N GLN A 653 -12.84 7.49 -26.81
CA GLN A 653 -13.74 6.90 -25.82
C GLN A 653 -13.32 5.47 -25.43
#